data_AF-A0A0K8PBL7-F1
#
_entry.id   AF-A0A0K8PBL7-F1
#
_cell.length_a   1.000
_cell.length_b   1.000
_cell.length_c   1.000
_cell.angle_alpha   90.00
_cell.angle_beta   90.00
_cell.angle_gamma   90.00
#
_symmetry.space_group_name_H-M   'P 1'
#
loop_
_entity.id
_entity.type
_entity.pdbx_description
1 polymer ?
#
loop_
_entity_poly.entity_id
_entity_poly.type
_entity_poly.pdbx_seq_one_letter_code
_entity_poly.pdbx_strand_id
1 'polypeptide(L)'
;MDSRKMKWFYRLSLAEGILCLGFYLFSPGGSGEGQLFSFSKIRIFLILLTMAGIIKYLFPLINKHFFGWVQSKLRIASIRFFLLIWSQLLILGVVSGLRTLWLLYHSTGLYTWQAAYQRLFPLLLWVVLICLQILLFLLLDSAPQFKFAYRSESGLWRRFFVLILIGLAAGIYVYRTRIGLVKDNNFFGKPTVPLLEWHLLAGFLFSLIWIILDQWRAKKIPHSIIRLLPLLIWLLAVGIWLSIPNQEGFFSPPGRAPNYEVYPFSDGSFYGHYARSLAEGMGFKGDDIPPRPLYILILAIFHLIAGNQYQSVILLQTLLLALLPVLVYLIGKDLHSVSAGIGAAWLVILRETNAILSAPFGHNVSTTKYFFSDLPTALACAFFVWMLIRWLNKRKQNSAESLFYALLSGGSLGIMTLIRTQSLSLLFVAIPVMLAGIRKDRKYGFLEGGFFTIAILCCLTPWLIRNQRITGSFIFDHPMTQTGEMAASYNLGGLDMTRSDGMNDAEYSDMLTDVIRKSIQTYPREILAFIGAHFANNEISNLRLFPLRDELTAPEDIIKPRTAFWETLDSANLSSYHLIFLGLSYAVIGLGIAAGMKKNSGSGLIPILICLLYNLSTAVGRYSAGRYLIPVDWILFLYFSIGLAEWMMMMVRLSGHEQILEIRKDADEAVKEKSVNLTRKSAVWLLIFLIIGLSLPLSEKWIPMRFIPATKEEVFAKLHVAASDFDKEGLIVNKAIAIYPRYYAAGEGEPESAKQGYGVAAYGRLVFLTLAPNGFGTIELKTDSVPEYFPDGATIWMIGHENGATSVAERVLVERNNSDVVYYGKK
;
A
#
# COMPACT_ATOMS: atom_id res chain seq x y z
N MET A 1 -18.82 21.93 37.71
CA MET A 1 -19.67 20.74 37.68
C MET A 1 -21.02 20.95 38.36
N ASP A 2 -22.05 21.09 37.53
CA ASP A 2 -23.43 21.36 37.92
C ASP A 2 -24.12 20.08 38.43
N SER A 3 -24.47 20.06 39.72
CA SER A 3 -25.13 18.93 40.38
C SER A 3 -26.52 18.62 39.80
N ARG A 4 -27.20 19.60 39.19
CA ARG A 4 -28.51 19.41 38.55
C ARG A 4 -28.38 18.58 37.28
N LYS A 5 -27.41 18.89 36.42
CA LYS A 5 -27.12 18.13 35.19
C LYS A 5 -26.76 16.67 35.49
N MET A 6 -25.93 16.45 36.51
CA MET A 6 -25.52 15.10 36.92
C MET A 6 -26.70 14.28 37.49
N LYS A 7 -27.63 14.89 38.23
CA LYS A 7 -28.87 14.20 38.67
C LYS A 7 -29.77 13.81 37.49
N TRP A 8 -29.87 14.66 36.46
CA TRP A 8 -30.62 14.33 35.24
C TRP A 8 -30.00 13.16 34.46
N PHE A 9 -28.67 13.11 34.36
CA PHE A 9 -27.95 11.95 33.80
C PHE A 9 -28.39 10.64 34.48
N TYR A 10 -28.30 10.56 35.81
CA TYR A 10 -28.70 9.36 36.55
C TYR A 10 -30.17 8.99 36.38
N ARG A 11 -31.08 9.98 36.37
CA ARG A 11 -32.52 9.76 36.16
C ARG A 11 -32.82 9.20 34.78
N LEU A 12 -32.18 9.74 33.74
CA LEU A 12 -32.37 9.30 32.36
C LEU A 12 -31.81 7.88 32.15
N SER A 13 -30.57 7.63 32.60
CA SER A 13 -29.96 6.30 32.57
C SER A 13 -30.81 5.27 33.34
N LEU A 14 -31.42 5.64 34.47
CA LEU A 14 -32.31 4.78 35.24
C LEU A 14 -33.60 4.44 34.47
N ALA A 15 -34.25 5.43 33.86
CA ALA A 15 -35.48 5.24 33.09
C ALA A 15 -35.24 4.30 31.90
N GLU A 16 -34.14 4.50 31.16
CA GLU A 16 -33.73 3.61 30.06
C GLU A 16 -33.43 2.19 30.54
N GLY A 17 -32.82 2.03 31.72
CA GLY A 17 -32.60 0.73 32.35
C GLY A 17 -33.89 0.00 32.68
N ILE A 18 -34.90 0.71 33.20
CA ILE A 18 -36.23 0.15 33.48
C ILE A 18 -36.91 -0.30 32.18
N LEU A 19 -36.80 0.48 31.10
CA LEU A 19 -37.30 0.08 29.78
C LEU A 19 -36.58 -1.18 29.25
N CYS A 20 -35.26 -1.25 29.42
CA CYS A 20 -34.45 -2.41 29.07
C CYS A 20 -34.88 -3.66 29.86
N LEU A 21 -35.12 -3.51 31.16
CA LEU A 21 -35.65 -4.59 32.01
C LEU A 21 -37.04 -5.03 31.56
N GLY A 22 -37.92 -4.07 31.24
CA GLY A 22 -39.25 -4.35 30.67
C GLY A 22 -39.17 -5.20 29.42
N PHE A 23 -38.28 -4.85 28.48
CA PHE A 23 -38.05 -5.65 27.27
C PHE A 23 -37.69 -7.10 27.62
N TYR A 24 -36.76 -7.30 28.56
CA TYR A 24 -36.38 -8.66 28.99
C TYR A 24 -37.43 -9.37 29.81
N LEU A 25 -38.39 -8.70 30.46
CA LEU A 25 -39.48 -9.38 31.17
C LEU A 25 -40.60 -9.80 30.21
N PHE A 26 -40.86 -9.01 29.16
CA PHE A 26 -42.01 -9.21 28.26
C PHE A 26 -41.68 -9.84 26.90
N SER A 27 -40.40 -10.08 26.58
CA SER A 27 -40.03 -10.83 25.36
C SER A 27 -40.59 -12.27 25.39
N PRO A 28 -41.10 -12.84 24.28
CA PRO A 28 -41.62 -14.22 24.28
C PRO A 28 -40.52 -15.26 24.56
N GLY A 29 -40.87 -16.32 25.31
CA GLY A 29 -39.96 -17.43 25.63
C GLY A 29 -39.75 -18.36 24.43
N GLY A 30 -38.49 -18.73 24.15
CA GLY A 30 -38.12 -19.55 22.99
C GLY A 30 -38.46 -21.05 23.08
N SER A 31 -39.25 -21.49 24.06
CA SER A 31 -39.55 -22.91 24.30
C SER A 31 -40.88 -23.40 23.72
N GLY A 32 -41.58 -22.61 22.88
CA GLY A 32 -42.81 -23.05 22.20
C GLY A 32 -44.05 -23.16 23.11
N GLU A 33 -43.88 -23.33 24.41
CA GLU A 33 -44.95 -23.22 25.41
C GLU A 33 -45.01 -21.78 25.94
N GLY A 34 -45.95 -20.99 25.41
CA GLY A 34 -46.13 -19.57 25.69
C GLY A 34 -46.56 -19.22 27.13
N GLN A 35 -45.77 -19.59 28.14
CA GLN A 35 -45.96 -19.13 29.51
C GLN A 35 -45.17 -17.83 29.75
N LEU A 36 -45.89 -16.77 30.16
CA LEU A 36 -45.29 -15.57 30.75
C LEU A 36 -44.37 -16.04 31.90
N PHE A 37 -43.11 -15.60 31.92
CA PHE A 37 -42.09 -15.94 32.94
C PHE A 37 -41.34 -17.28 32.82
N SER A 38 -41.49 -18.04 31.73
CA SER A 38 -40.54 -19.14 31.43
C SER A 38 -39.23 -18.58 30.86
N PHE A 39 -38.26 -18.29 31.73
CA PHE A 39 -36.99 -17.67 31.35
C PHE A 39 -35.88 -18.70 31.11
N SER A 40 -35.19 -18.60 29.98
CA SER A 40 -33.93 -19.33 29.76
C SER A 40 -32.82 -18.84 30.71
N LYS A 41 -31.82 -19.68 30.99
CA LYS A 41 -30.65 -19.32 31.81
C LYS A 41 -29.97 -18.03 31.36
N ILE A 42 -29.84 -17.84 30.04
CA ILE A 42 -29.26 -16.62 29.43
C ILE A 42 -30.13 -15.39 29.73
N ARG A 43 -31.46 -15.52 29.66
CA ARG A 43 -32.38 -14.42 29.93
C ARG A 43 -32.38 -14.03 31.40
N ILE A 44 -32.36 -15.00 32.32
CA ILE A 44 -32.21 -14.73 33.76
C ILE A 44 -30.92 -13.96 34.02
N PHE A 45 -29.82 -14.39 33.41
CA PHE A 45 -28.54 -13.68 33.51
C PHE A 45 -28.64 -12.23 33.02
N LEU A 46 -29.25 -11.98 31.86
CA LEU A 46 -29.45 -10.63 31.32
C LEU A 46 -30.36 -9.77 32.21
N ILE A 47 -31.43 -10.35 32.78
CA ILE A 47 -32.31 -9.67 33.74
C ILE A 47 -31.52 -9.25 34.98
N LEU A 48 -30.76 -10.18 35.59
CA LEU A 48 -29.95 -9.92 36.78
C LEU A 48 -28.89 -8.84 36.51
N LEU A 49 -28.24 -8.89 35.33
CA LEU A 49 -27.27 -7.89 34.91
C LEU A 49 -27.90 -6.51 34.74
N THR A 50 -29.07 -6.44 34.11
CA THR A 50 -29.83 -5.18 33.95
C THR A 50 -30.27 -4.63 35.31
N MET A 51 -30.76 -5.48 36.21
CA MET A 51 -31.12 -5.08 37.58
C MET A 51 -29.92 -4.53 38.36
N ALA A 52 -28.76 -5.19 38.27
CA ALA A 52 -27.52 -4.68 38.89
C ALA A 52 -27.14 -3.30 38.33
N GLY A 53 -27.29 -3.09 37.02
CA GLY A 53 -27.12 -1.79 36.38
C GLY A 53 -28.09 -0.73 36.91
N ILE A 54 -29.38 -1.06 37.05
CA ILE A 54 -30.42 -0.15 37.57
C ILE A 54 -30.05 0.28 38.99
N ILE A 55 -29.66 -0.66 39.85
CA ILE A 55 -29.24 -0.38 41.23
C ILE A 55 -28.01 0.56 41.23
N LYS A 56 -27.04 0.32 40.35
CA LYS A 56 -25.84 1.17 40.21
C LYS A 56 -26.18 2.63 39.87
N TYR A 57 -27.18 2.88 39.01
CA TYR A 57 -27.60 4.25 38.66
C TYR A 57 -28.61 4.85 39.64
N LEU A 58 -29.33 4.03 40.40
CA LEU A 58 -30.23 4.47 41.47
C LEU A 58 -29.46 4.92 42.73
N PHE A 59 -28.39 4.20 43.10
CA PHE A 59 -27.65 4.43 44.36
C PHE A 59 -27.15 5.88 44.56
N PRO A 60 -26.58 6.57 43.55
CA PRO A 60 -26.18 7.98 43.67
C PRO A 60 -27.36 8.96 43.85
N LEU A 61 -28.58 8.58 43.46
CA LEU A 61 -29.77 9.43 43.67
C LEU A 61 -30.27 9.36 45.12
N ILE A 62 -30.01 8.24 45.81
CA ILE A 62 -30.43 7.99 47.20
C ILE A 62 -29.34 8.42 48.18
N ASN A 63 -28.06 8.12 47.90
CA ASN A 63 -26.95 8.38 48.79
C ASN A 63 -26.17 9.66 48.43
N LYS A 64 -26.42 10.74 49.20
CA LYS A 64 -25.77 12.05 49.00
C LYS A 64 -24.24 12.01 49.16
N HIS A 65 -23.70 11.20 50.09
CA HIS A 65 -22.26 11.07 50.28
C HIS A 65 -21.60 10.42 49.07
N PHE A 66 -22.18 9.34 48.56
CA PHE A 66 -21.68 8.69 47.36
C PHE A 66 -21.78 9.60 46.13
N PHE A 67 -22.88 10.34 45.97
CA PHE A 67 -23.02 11.33 44.90
C PHE A 67 -21.91 12.38 44.95
N GLY A 68 -21.63 12.95 46.13
CA GLY A 68 -20.54 13.90 46.34
C GLY A 68 -19.17 13.30 46.05
N TRP A 69 -18.94 12.03 46.43
CA TRP A 69 -17.72 11.30 46.12
C TRP A 69 -17.52 11.13 44.61
N VAL A 70 -18.53 10.67 43.86
CA VAL A 70 -18.44 10.55 42.38
C VAL A 70 -18.20 11.93 41.75
N GLN A 71 -18.90 12.96 42.24
CA GLN A 71 -18.70 14.33 41.76
C GLN A 71 -17.27 14.83 42.03
N SER A 72 -16.63 14.47 43.14
CA SER A 72 -15.24 14.81 43.41
C SER A 72 -14.27 14.11 42.45
N LYS A 73 -14.51 12.82 42.15
CA LYS A 73 -13.67 12.03 41.23
C LYS A 73 -13.78 12.51 39.79
N LEU A 74 -14.98 12.89 39.35
CA LEU A 74 -15.20 13.45 38.01
C LEU A 74 -14.50 14.81 37.77
N ARG A 75 -13.99 15.48 38.82
CA ARG A 75 -13.14 16.67 38.66
C ARG A 75 -11.68 16.33 38.34
N ILE A 76 -11.24 15.10 38.58
CA ILE A 76 -9.87 14.66 38.31
C ILE A 76 -9.68 14.51 36.79
N ALA A 77 -8.70 15.22 36.24
CA ALA A 77 -8.50 15.30 34.80
C ALA A 77 -8.21 13.92 34.16
N SER A 78 -7.46 13.03 34.83
CA SER A 78 -7.20 11.68 34.34
C SER A 78 -8.46 10.83 34.26
N ILE A 79 -9.38 10.96 35.23
CA ILE A 79 -10.68 10.27 35.22
C ILE A 79 -11.56 10.82 34.09
N ARG A 80 -11.58 12.14 33.88
CA ARG A 80 -12.31 12.75 32.75
C ARG A 80 -11.79 12.28 31.41
N PHE A 81 -10.47 12.28 31.23
CA PHE A 81 -9.83 11.79 30.01
C PHE A 81 -10.18 10.32 29.75
N PHE A 82 -10.05 9.48 30.79
CA PHE A 82 -10.45 8.08 30.73
C PHE A 82 -11.90 7.95 30.28
N LEU A 83 -12.85 8.66 30.91
CA LEU A 83 -14.26 8.58 30.55
C LEU A 83 -14.55 9.07 29.13
N LEU A 84 -13.88 10.14 28.67
CA LEU A 84 -14.03 10.66 27.31
C LEU A 84 -13.60 9.63 26.25
N ILE A 85 -12.44 8.99 26.45
CA ILE A 85 -11.92 7.99 25.51
C ILE A 85 -12.68 6.67 25.62
N TRP A 86 -12.88 6.16 26.84
CA TRP A 86 -13.56 4.88 27.06
C TRP A 86 -15.01 4.88 26.61
N SER A 87 -15.74 5.99 26.77
CA SER A 87 -17.12 6.07 26.27
C SER A 87 -17.16 5.94 24.74
N GLN A 88 -16.21 6.55 24.02
CA GLN A 88 -16.14 6.43 22.57
C GLN A 88 -15.71 5.03 22.12
N LEU A 89 -14.71 4.44 22.78
CA LEU A 89 -14.28 3.08 22.52
C LEU A 89 -15.40 2.07 22.79
N LEU A 90 -16.18 2.26 23.86
CA LEU A 90 -17.29 1.37 24.19
C LEU A 90 -18.42 1.51 23.19
N ILE A 91 -18.77 2.73 22.75
CA ILE A 91 -19.74 2.93 21.67
C ILE A 91 -19.27 2.21 20.40
N LEU A 92 -18.02 2.43 19.99
CA LEU A 92 -17.45 1.80 18.79
C LEU A 92 -17.46 0.26 18.91
N GLY A 93 -17.00 -0.28 20.05
CA GLY A 93 -16.96 -1.71 20.29
C GLY A 93 -18.34 -2.35 20.31
N VAL A 94 -19.33 -1.70 20.92
CA VAL A 94 -20.72 -2.18 20.94
C VAL A 94 -21.35 -2.13 19.55
N VAL A 95 -21.21 -1.01 18.83
CA VAL A 95 -21.77 -0.87 17.47
C VAL A 95 -21.12 -1.87 16.51
N SER A 96 -19.79 -2.03 16.56
CA SER A 96 -19.08 -3.02 15.74
C SER A 96 -19.43 -4.45 16.14
N GLY A 97 -19.59 -4.74 17.44
CA GLY A 97 -19.99 -6.07 17.92
C GLY A 97 -21.39 -6.45 17.47
N LEU A 98 -22.37 -5.55 17.62
CA LEU A 98 -23.73 -5.74 17.11
C LEU A 98 -23.75 -5.92 15.59
N ARG A 99 -22.97 -5.12 14.86
CA ARG A 99 -22.83 -5.26 13.41
C ARG A 99 -22.24 -6.62 13.03
N THR A 100 -21.23 -7.07 13.75
CA THR A 100 -20.57 -8.38 13.52
C THR A 100 -21.58 -9.52 13.66
N LEU A 101 -22.38 -9.52 14.72
CA LEU A 101 -23.43 -10.52 14.93
C LEU A 101 -24.48 -10.49 13.80
N TRP A 102 -24.86 -9.28 13.37
CA TRP A 102 -25.80 -9.10 12.26
C TRP A 102 -25.24 -9.63 10.93
N LEU A 103 -23.98 -9.31 10.61
CA LEU A 103 -23.29 -9.78 9.42
C LEU A 103 -23.12 -11.30 9.41
N LEU A 104 -22.68 -11.90 10.52
CA LEU A 104 -22.56 -13.34 10.65
C LEU A 104 -23.90 -14.05 10.41
N TYR A 105 -25.00 -13.52 10.95
CA TYR A 105 -26.33 -14.06 10.65
C TYR A 105 -26.67 -13.94 9.15
N HIS A 106 -26.49 -12.75 8.58
CA HIS A 106 -26.89 -12.47 7.20
C HIS A 106 -26.09 -13.29 6.17
N SER A 107 -24.80 -13.51 6.44
CA SER A 107 -23.91 -14.27 5.55
C SER A 107 -24.01 -15.79 5.74
N THR A 108 -24.22 -16.28 6.96
CA THR A 108 -24.21 -17.74 7.23
C THR A 108 -25.60 -18.36 7.32
N GLY A 109 -26.65 -17.57 7.51
CA GLY A 109 -28.01 -18.05 7.78
C GLY A 109 -28.19 -18.71 9.16
N LEU A 110 -27.16 -18.75 10.01
CA LEU A 110 -27.22 -19.40 11.31
C LEU A 110 -28.02 -18.57 12.33
N TYR A 111 -29.19 -19.07 12.71
CA TYR A 111 -30.13 -18.39 13.63
C TYR A 111 -29.53 -18.09 15.02
N THR A 112 -28.47 -18.81 15.43
CA THR A 112 -27.75 -18.56 16.69
C THR A 112 -27.22 -17.12 16.78
N TRP A 113 -26.72 -16.56 15.66
CA TRP A 113 -26.23 -15.19 15.60
C TRP A 113 -27.37 -14.17 15.66
N GLN A 114 -28.51 -14.45 15.02
CA GLN A 114 -29.70 -13.61 15.12
C GLN A 114 -30.24 -13.58 16.55
N ALA A 115 -30.33 -14.74 17.21
CA ALA A 115 -30.76 -14.85 18.59
C ALA A 115 -29.81 -14.10 19.54
N ALA A 116 -28.49 -14.20 19.31
CA ALA A 116 -27.50 -13.44 20.07
C ALA A 116 -27.68 -11.92 19.87
N TYR A 117 -27.82 -11.47 18.62
CA TYR A 117 -28.06 -10.06 18.28
C TYR A 117 -29.30 -9.52 18.99
N GLN A 118 -30.46 -10.18 18.83
CA GLN A 118 -31.73 -9.74 19.41
C GLN A 118 -31.71 -9.73 20.95
N ARG A 119 -31.06 -10.72 21.58
CA ARG A 119 -30.97 -10.80 23.04
C ARG A 119 -30.01 -9.76 23.62
N LEU A 120 -28.90 -9.46 22.95
CA LEU A 120 -27.92 -8.48 23.45
C LEU A 120 -28.30 -7.04 23.12
N PHE A 121 -29.05 -6.80 22.04
CA PHE A 121 -29.38 -5.47 21.54
C PHE A 121 -29.95 -4.50 22.60
N PRO A 122 -30.95 -4.85 23.43
CA PRO A 122 -31.52 -3.91 24.41
C PRO A 122 -30.51 -3.44 25.45
N LEU A 123 -29.74 -4.37 26.03
CA LEU A 123 -28.71 -4.06 27.02
C LEU A 123 -27.57 -3.25 26.40
N LEU A 124 -27.12 -3.64 25.21
CA LEU A 124 -26.04 -2.96 24.51
C LEU A 124 -26.44 -1.56 24.03
N LEU A 125 -27.69 -1.37 23.60
CA LEU A 125 -28.24 -0.04 23.31
C LEU A 125 -28.25 0.84 24.55
N TRP A 126 -28.67 0.30 25.71
CA TRP A 126 -28.63 1.05 26.97
C TRP A 126 -27.20 1.46 27.36
N VAL A 127 -26.21 0.58 27.16
CA VAL A 127 -24.79 0.92 27.36
C VAL A 127 -24.34 2.06 26.42
N VAL A 128 -24.74 2.03 25.15
CA VAL A 128 -24.44 3.11 24.19
C VAL A 128 -25.08 4.44 24.64
N LEU A 129 -26.33 4.42 25.07
CA LEU A 129 -27.03 5.60 25.56
C LEU A 129 -26.34 6.20 26.79
N ILE A 130 -25.95 5.36 27.76
CA ILE A 130 -25.15 5.78 28.93
C ILE A 130 -23.86 6.48 28.48
N CYS A 131 -23.10 5.88 27.55
CA CYS A 131 -21.86 6.47 27.05
C CYS A 131 -22.08 7.80 26.34
N LEU A 132 -23.12 7.91 25.51
CA LEU A 132 -23.50 9.16 24.87
C LEU A 132 -23.88 10.23 25.90
N GLN A 133 -24.62 9.87 26.94
CA GLN A 133 -24.97 10.79 28.01
C GLN A 133 -23.74 11.23 28.83
N ILE A 134 -22.79 10.33 29.10
CA ILE A 134 -21.51 10.66 29.75
C ILE A 134 -20.73 11.67 28.89
N LEU A 135 -20.59 11.41 27.59
CA LEU A 135 -19.91 12.31 26.66
C LEU A 135 -20.59 13.67 26.63
N LEU A 136 -21.91 13.72 26.47
CA LEU A 136 -22.68 14.95 26.45
C LEU A 136 -22.53 15.72 27.77
N PHE A 137 -22.63 15.04 28.91
CA PHE A 137 -22.44 15.64 30.23
C PHE A 137 -21.05 16.27 30.38
N LEU A 138 -19.99 15.54 30.02
CA LEU A 138 -18.62 16.02 30.11
C LEU A 138 -18.35 17.18 29.13
N LEU A 139 -18.89 17.13 27.91
CA LEU A 139 -18.78 18.23 26.93
C LEU A 139 -19.53 19.48 27.38
N LEU A 140 -20.72 19.34 27.96
CA LEU A 140 -21.51 20.46 28.49
C LEU A 140 -20.87 21.09 29.74
N ASP A 141 -20.21 20.29 30.58
CA ASP A 141 -19.43 20.80 31.72
C ASP A 141 -18.14 21.47 31.24
N SER A 142 -17.46 20.89 30.24
CA SER A 142 -16.27 21.47 29.60
C SER A 142 -16.60 22.53 28.54
N ALA A 143 -17.84 23.03 28.45
CA ALA A 143 -18.25 23.95 27.39
C ALA A 143 -17.40 25.24 27.32
N PRO A 144 -16.97 25.87 28.44
CA PRO A 144 -16.04 26.99 28.41
C PRO A 144 -14.67 26.59 27.83
N GLN A 145 -14.11 25.46 28.25
CA GLN A 145 -12.83 24.93 27.75
C GLN A 145 -12.93 24.56 26.26
N PHE A 146 -14.06 24.01 25.83
CA PHE A 146 -14.33 23.70 24.42
C PHE A 146 -14.41 24.98 23.59
N LYS A 147 -15.14 26.00 24.04
CA LYS A 147 -15.22 27.30 23.35
C LYS A 147 -13.84 27.96 23.27
N PHE A 148 -13.04 27.89 24.34
CA PHE A 148 -11.67 28.38 24.34
C PHE A 148 -10.79 27.60 23.35
N ALA A 149 -10.80 26.27 23.41
CA ALA A 149 -10.05 25.40 22.50
C ALA A 149 -10.42 25.65 21.03
N TYR A 150 -11.72 25.73 20.73
CA TYR A 150 -12.23 26.04 19.39
C TYR A 150 -11.76 27.42 18.89
N ARG A 151 -11.84 28.45 19.73
CA ARG A 151 -11.35 29.80 19.38
C ARG A 151 -9.84 29.83 19.18
N SER A 152 -9.08 29.15 20.05
CA SER A 152 -7.62 29.08 20.00
C SER A 152 -7.10 28.37 18.74
N GLU A 153 -7.88 27.45 18.18
CA GLU A 153 -7.52 26.61 17.03
C GLU A 153 -8.46 26.84 15.84
N SER A 154 -9.03 28.04 15.72
CA SER A 154 -10.00 28.39 14.66
C SER A 154 -9.48 28.12 13.24
N GLY A 155 -8.18 28.27 13.02
CA GLY A 155 -7.51 27.94 11.77
C GLY A 155 -7.55 26.45 11.42
N LEU A 156 -7.44 25.54 12.40
CA LEU A 156 -7.63 24.10 12.17
C LEU A 156 -9.08 23.83 11.73
N TRP A 157 -10.05 24.34 12.48
CA TRP A 157 -11.46 24.04 12.23
C TRP A 157 -11.93 24.58 10.89
N ARG A 158 -11.50 25.79 10.51
CA ARG A 158 -11.78 26.34 9.18
C ARG A 158 -11.26 25.41 8.07
N ARG A 159 -10.02 24.92 8.18
CA ARG A 159 -9.44 24.00 7.19
C ARG A 159 -10.18 22.67 7.17
N PHE A 160 -10.47 22.11 8.34
CA PHE A 160 -11.25 20.89 8.49
C PHE A 160 -12.60 21.01 7.77
N PHE A 161 -13.39 22.04 8.07
CA PHE A 161 -14.70 22.22 7.44
C PHE A 161 -14.61 22.46 5.93
N VAL A 162 -13.60 23.19 5.43
CA VAL A 162 -13.35 23.32 3.99
C VAL A 162 -13.09 21.95 3.35
N LEU A 163 -12.27 21.10 3.97
CA LEU A 163 -12.01 19.75 3.47
C LEU A 163 -13.27 18.86 3.48
N ILE A 164 -14.12 18.99 4.52
CA ILE A 164 -15.42 18.31 4.55
C ILE A 164 -16.32 18.78 3.40
N LEU A 165 -16.41 20.09 3.15
CA LEU A 165 -17.20 20.63 2.04
C LEU A 165 -16.68 20.16 0.68
N ILE A 166 -15.35 20.10 0.49
CA ILE A 166 -14.74 19.54 -0.73
C ILE A 166 -15.13 18.07 -0.90
N GLY A 167 -15.04 17.26 0.16
CA GLY A 167 -15.40 15.84 0.12
C GLY A 167 -16.88 15.61 -0.18
N LEU A 168 -17.76 16.42 0.43
CA LEU A 168 -19.20 16.38 0.15
C LEU A 168 -19.50 16.78 -1.30
N ALA A 169 -18.89 17.85 -1.81
CA ALA A 169 -19.06 18.27 -3.19
C ALA A 169 -18.57 17.20 -4.18
N ALA A 170 -17.40 16.60 -3.92
CA ALA A 170 -16.86 15.51 -4.72
C ALA A 170 -17.77 14.26 -4.67
N GLY A 171 -18.28 13.89 -3.50
CA GLY A 171 -19.20 12.77 -3.33
C GLY A 171 -20.53 12.98 -4.06
N ILE A 172 -21.10 14.19 -3.99
CA ILE A 172 -22.30 14.55 -4.75
C ILE A 172 -22.02 14.50 -6.26
N TYR A 173 -20.86 14.98 -6.70
CA TYR A 173 -20.46 14.93 -8.10
C TYR A 173 -20.34 13.49 -8.61
N VAL A 174 -19.65 12.60 -7.87
CA VAL A 174 -19.56 11.17 -8.18
C VAL A 174 -20.93 10.51 -8.19
N TYR A 175 -21.79 10.81 -7.20
CA TYR A 175 -23.15 10.27 -7.16
C TYR A 175 -23.97 10.66 -8.39
N ARG A 176 -23.90 11.92 -8.82
CA ARG A 176 -24.66 12.44 -9.97
C ARG A 176 -24.13 11.95 -11.32
N THR A 177 -22.81 11.91 -11.49
CA THR A 177 -22.17 11.60 -12.79
C THR A 177 -21.82 10.13 -12.95
N ARG A 178 -21.77 9.37 -11.85
CA ARG A 178 -21.25 8.00 -11.77
C ARG A 178 -19.77 7.89 -12.21
N ILE A 179 -19.04 9.01 -12.27
CA ILE A 179 -17.62 9.01 -12.64
C ILE A 179 -16.79 8.17 -11.66
N GLY A 180 -15.92 7.31 -12.19
CA GLY A 180 -15.10 6.41 -11.38
C GLY A 180 -15.83 5.20 -10.78
N LEU A 181 -17.12 5.03 -11.07
CA LEU A 181 -17.91 3.86 -10.65
C LEU A 181 -18.20 2.87 -11.79
N VAL A 182 -18.25 3.36 -13.03
CA VAL A 182 -18.51 2.53 -14.22
C VAL A 182 -17.18 2.00 -14.77
N LYS A 183 -17.09 0.69 -14.96
CA LYS A 183 -15.90 0.02 -15.51
C LYS A 183 -15.66 0.48 -16.95
N ASP A 184 -14.46 0.99 -17.23
CA ASP A 184 -14.02 1.41 -18.57
C ASP A 184 -13.32 0.26 -19.32
N ASN A 185 -12.20 -0.24 -18.80
CA ASN A 185 -11.39 -1.27 -19.42
C ASN A 185 -10.93 -2.35 -18.40
N ASN A 186 -10.03 -3.24 -18.82
CA ASN A 186 -9.45 -4.28 -17.94
C ASN A 186 -8.49 -3.71 -16.87
N PHE A 187 -7.97 -2.50 -17.08
CA PHE A 187 -7.10 -1.77 -16.14
C PHE A 187 -7.87 -0.83 -15.21
N PHE A 188 -9.21 -0.83 -15.31
CA PHE A 188 -10.11 -0.19 -14.37
C PHE A 188 -10.23 -1.09 -13.14
N GLY A 189 -9.29 -0.92 -12.21
CA GLY A 189 -9.10 -1.83 -11.10
C GLY A 189 -10.22 -1.75 -10.06
N LYS A 190 -10.31 -2.82 -9.27
CA LYS A 190 -11.03 -2.84 -8.02
C LYS A 190 -10.16 -2.24 -6.89
N PRO A 191 -10.74 -1.86 -5.75
CA PRO A 191 -9.95 -1.43 -4.59
C PRO A 191 -8.85 -2.43 -4.24
N THR A 192 -7.77 -1.94 -3.65
CA THR A 192 -6.67 -2.78 -3.16
C THR A 192 -6.96 -3.32 -1.77
N VAL A 193 -6.09 -4.19 -1.25
CA VAL A 193 -6.25 -4.82 0.06
C VAL A 193 -6.39 -3.75 1.16
N PRO A 194 -7.53 -3.70 1.87
CA PRO A 194 -7.77 -2.68 2.89
C PRO A 194 -7.13 -3.07 4.22
N LEU A 195 -7.14 -2.12 5.15
CA LEU A 195 -7.03 -2.41 6.58
C LEU A 195 -8.25 -3.20 7.06
N LEU A 196 -8.12 -3.87 8.21
CA LEU A 196 -9.25 -4.47 8.95
C LEU A 196 -9.69 -3.55 10.08
N GLU A 197 -10.91 -3.73 10.57
CA GLU A 197 -11.51 -2.87 11.60
C GLU A 197 -10.65 -2.86 12.87
N TRP A 198 -10.09 -4.01 13.25
CA TRP A 198 -9.21 -4.11 14.41
C TRP A 198 -7.83 -3.49 14.15
N HIS A 199 -7.36 -3.37 12.90
CA HIS A 199 -6.12 -2.64 12.58
C HIS A 199 -6.27 -1.15 12.92
N LEU A 200 -7.44 -0.56 12.63
CA LEU A 200 -7.74 0.83 13.00
C LEU A 200 -7.75 1.00 14.53
N LEU A 201 -8.34 0.03 15.24
CA LEU A 201 -8.32 0.01 16.71
C LEU A 201 -6.89 -0.13 17.24
N ALA A 202 -6.05 -0.98 16.66
CA ALA A 202 -4.65 -1.13 17.05
C ALA A 202 -3.88 0.19 16.86
N GLY A 203 -4.01 0.85 15.70
CA GLY A 203 -3.40 2.15 15.44
C GLY A 203 -3.83 3.23 16.44
N PHE A 204 -5.12 3.23 16.81
CA PHE A 204 -5.66 4.07 17.88
C PHE A 204 -5.02 3.73 19.24
N LEU A 205 -4.98 2.47 19.64
CA LEU A 205 -4.45 2.03 20.93
C LEU A 205 -2.95 2.34 21.06
N PHE A 206 -2.13 2.12 20.03
CA PHE A 206 -0.71 2.46 20.08
C PHE A 206 -0.48 3.97 20.22
N SER A 207 -1.27 4.78 19.51
CA SER A 207 -1.24 6.24 19.65
C SER A 207 -1.65 6.68 21.05
N LEU A 208 -2.70 6.06 21.60
CA LEU A 208 -3.21 6.33 22.94
C LEU A 208 -2.21 5.94 24.02
N ILE A 209 -1.61 4.76 23.93
CA ILE A 209 -0.59 4.27 24.87
C ILE A 209 0.57 5.26 24.91
N TRP A 210 1.06 5.73 23.76
CA TRP A 210 2.13 6.74 23.72
C TRP A 210 1.71 8.03 24.42
N ILE A 211 0.51 8.54 24.14
CA ILE A 211 -0.01 9.75 24.79
C ILE A 211 -0.11 9.56 26.29
N ILE A 212 -0.63 8.43 26.78
CA ILE A 212 -0.72 8.13 28.21
C ILE A 212 0.68 8.11 28.85
N LEU A 213 1.64 7.42 28.22
CA LEU A 213 3.02 7.34 28.72
C LEU A 213 3.72 8.69 28.76
N ASP A 214 3.45 9.55 27.77
CA ASP A 214 4.04 10.89 27.69
C ASP A 214 3.40 11.86 28.69
N GLN A 215 2.07 11.81 28.85
CA GLN A 215 1.32 12.74 29.70
C GLN A 215 1.37 12.39 31.19
N TRP A 216 1.47 11.11 31.54
CA TRP A 216 1.31 10.66 32.94
C TRP A 216 2.63 10.29 33.62
N ARG A 217 3.76 10.46 32.94
CA ARG A 217 5.08 10.41 33.58
C ARG A 217 5.45 11.76 34.17
N ALA A 218 5.96 11.74 35.39
CA ALA A 218 6.55 12.93 36.03
C ALA A 218 7.78 13.47 35.27
N LYS A 219 8.47 12.61 34.50
CA LYS A 219 9.61 12.98 33.65
C LYS A 219 9.33 12.57 32.20
N LYS A 220 9.63 13.47 31.25
CA LYS A 220 9.48 13.24 29.81
C LYS A 220 10.20 11.96 29.37
N ILE A 221 9.67 11.31 28.33
CA ILE A 221 10.32 10.14 27.72
C ILE A 221 11.72 10.56 27.24
N PRO A 222 12.79 9.85 27.64
CA PRO A 222 14.14 10.17 27.21
C PRO A 222 14.26 10.20 25.69
N HIS A 223 14.94 11.22 25.18
CA HIS A 223 15.15 11.39 23.75
C HIS A 223 15.93 10.23 23.10
N SER A 224 16.71 9.47 23.89
CA SER A 224 17.34 8.21 23.46
C SER A 224 16.32 7.15 23.03
N ILE A 225 15.18 7.04 23.71
CA ILE A 225 14.10 6.10 23.35
C ILE A 225 13.49 6.52 22.01
N ILE A 226 13.24 7.81 21.82
CA ILE A 226 12.68 8.34 20.56
C ILE A 226 13.65 8.09 19.39
N ARG A 227 14.96 8.19 19.60
CA ARG A 227 15.97 7.86 18.59
C ARG A 227 16.04 6.36 18.27
N LEU A 228 15.64 5.49 19.19
CA LEU A 228 15.60 4.04 19.00
C LEU A 228 14.33 3.57 18.28
N LEU A 229 13.24 4.34 18.32
CA LEU A 229 11.95 3.97 17.70
C LEU A 229 12.05 3.58 16.22
N PRO A 230 12.79 4.29 15.35
CA PRO A 230 13.00 3.86 13.96
C PRO A 230 13.52 2.42 13.84
N LEU A 231 14.50 2.03 14.67
CA LEU A 231 15.06 0.69 14.68
C LEU A 231 14.04 -0.33 15.21
N LEU A 232 13.30 0.00 16.27
CA LEU A 232 12.28 -0.89 16.83
C LEU A 232 11.13 -1.14 15.85
N ILE A 233 10.70 -0.09 15.14
CA ILE A 233 9.67 -0.21 14.09
C ILE A 233 10.17 -1.09 12.95
N TRP A 234 11.42 -0.92 12.54
CA TRP A 234 12.02 -1.76 11.50
C TRP A 234 12.11 -3.23 11.95
N LEU A 235 12.65 -3.50 13.14
CA LEU A 235 12.77 -4.86 13.70
C LEU A 235 11.41 -5.53 13.85
N LEU A 236 10.39 -4.78 14.26
CA LEU A 236 9.02 -5.26 14.37
C LEU A 236 8.43 -5.61 13.00
N ALA A 237 8.58 -4.72 12.00
CA ALA A 237 8.10 -4.98 10.64
C ALA A 237 8.79 -6.21 10.03
N VAL A 238 10.12 -6.30 10.17
CA VAL A 238 10.92 -7.45 9.75
C VAL A 238 10.45 -8.72 10.46
N GLY A 239 10.31 -8.70 11.78
CA GLY A 239 9.89 -9.86 12.58
C GLY A 239 8.52 -10.38 12.15
N ILE A 240 7.54 -9.49 11.96
CA ILE A 240 6.19 -9.86 11.51
C ILE A 240 6.24 -10.38 10.06
N TRP A 241 6.77 -9.60 9.12
CA TRP A 241 6.68 -9.95 7.70
C TRP A 241 7.56 -11.13 7.30
N LEU A 242 8.68 -11.40 7.97
CA LEU A 242 9.47 -12.61 7.74
C LEU A 242 8.87 -13.85 8.42
N SER A 243 8.11 -13.69 9.51
CA SER A 243 7.41 -14.83 10.15
C SER A 243 6.30 -15.42 9.28
N ILE A 244 5.80 -14.65 8.30
CA ILE A 244 4.78 -15.09 7.37
C ILE A 244 5.49 -15.59 6.11
N PRO A 245 5.42 -16.90 5.79
CA PRO A 245 5.99 -17.43 4.57
C PRO A 245 5.25 -16.85 3.36
N ASN A 246 5.86 -16.94 2.18
CA ASN A 246 5.21 -16.54 0.95
C ASN A 246 3.86 -17.28 0.84
N GLN A 247 2.76 -16.52 0.79
CA GLN A 247 1.44 -17.10 0.63
C GLN A 247 1.23 -17.27 -0.87
N GLU A 248 1.40 -18.51 -1.33
CA GLU A 248 1.32 -18.87 -2.74
C GLU A 248 0.00 -18.36 -3.35
N GLY A 249 0.12 -17.63 -4.46
CA GLY A 249 -0.98 -16.95 -5.11
C GLY A 249 -0.64 -16.66 -6.56
N PHE A 250 -1.48 -15.92 -7.29
CA PHE A 250 -1.34 -15.75 -8.73
C PHE A 250 0.06 -15.30 -9.19
N PHE A 251 0.73 -14.40 -8.46
CA PHE A 251 2.05 -13.86 -8.84
C PHE A 251 3.26 -14.69 -8.38
N SER A 252 3.02 -15.69 -7.55
CA SER A 252 3.99 -16.72 -7.18
C SER A 252 3.21 -18.02 -6.92
N PRO A 253 2.82 -18.73 -7.99
CA PRO A 253 2.01 -19.92 -7.85
C PRO A 253 2.77 -20.99 -7.03
N PRO A 254 2.05 -21.96 -6.45
CA PRO A 254 2.66 -23.09 -5.76
C PRO A 254 3.74 -23.75 -6.59
N GLY A 255 4.77 -24.26 -5.91
CA GLY A 255 5.86 -24.97 -6.58
C GLY A 255 5.34 -26.16 -7.38
N ARG A 256 5.79 -26.29 -8.63
CA ARG A 256 5.45 -27.41 -9.52
C ARG A 256 6.68 -28.26 -9.82
N ALA A 257 6.44 -29.50 -10.22
CA ALA A 257 7.48 -30.34 -10.79
C ALA A 257 8.19 -29.59 -11.94
N PRO A 258 9.49 -29.81 -12.18
CA PRO A 258 10.29 -30.95 -11.71
C PRO A 258 10.97 -30.76 -10.33
N ASN A 259 11.15 -29.53 -9.85
CA ASN A 259 11.86 -29.27 -8.59
C ASN A 259 11.00 -28.68 -7.46
N TYR A 260 9.72 -28.42 -7.71
CA TYR A 260 8.76 -27.89 -6.72
C TYR A 260 9.20 -26.56 -6.07
N GLU A 261 10.03 -25.79 -6.78
CA GLU A 261 10.40 -24.44 -6.38
C GLU A 261 9.32 -23.43 -6.77
N VAL A 262 9.15 -22.42 -5.92
CA VAL A 262 8.28 -21.28 -6.22
C VAL A 262 9.06 -20.31 -7.11
N TYR A 263 8.42 -19.84 -8.18
CA TYR A 263 9.00 -18.88 -9.12
C TYR A 263 8.08 -17.67 -9.31
N PRO A 264 8.64 -16.50 -9.65
CA PRO A 264 7.81 -15.36 -10.01
C PRO A 264 6.94 -15.68 -11.22
N PHE A 265 5.75 -15.08 -11.29
CA PHE A 265 4.80 -15.27 -12.38
C PHE A 265 4.23 -13.93 -12.86
N SER A 266 3.69 -13.92 -14.09
CA SER A 266 3.18 -12.72 -14.75
C SER A 266 4.23 -11.59 -14.78
N ASP A 267 3.88 -10.34 -14.49
CA ASP A 267 4.85 -9.23 -14.64
C ASP A 267 6.06 -9.35 -13.70
N GLY A 268 5.92 -10.07 -12.58
CA GLY A 268 7.03 -10.36 -11.68
C GLY A 268 8.07 -11.28 -12.32
N SER A 269 7.66 -12.20 -13.22
CA SER A 269 8.60 -13.04 -13.95
C SER A 269 9.41 -12.22 -14.94
N PHE A 270 8.83 -11.15 -15.51
CA PHE A 270 9.52 -10.23 -16.42
C PHE A 270 10.68 -9.52 -15.73
N TYR A 271 10.46 -8.94 -14.54
CA TYR A 271 11.54 -8.31 -13.77
C TYR A 271 12.58 -9.33 -13.29
N GLY A 272 12.12 -10.49 -12.80
CA GLY A 272 13.00 -11.57 -12.38
C GLY A 272 13.89 -12.07 -13.52
N HIS A 273 13.37 -12.13 -14.75
CA HIS A 273 14.12 -12.59 -15.90
C HIS A 273 15.27 -11.63 -16.27
N TYR A 274 15.01 -10.32 -16.31
CA TYR A 274 16.09 -9.32 -16.49
C TYR A 274 17.10 -9.36 -15.35
N ALA A 275 16.61 -9.51 -14.11
CA ALA A 275 17.48 -9.57 -12.94
C ALA A 275 18.42 -10.79 -12.98
N ARG A 276 17.91 -11.96 -13.38
CA ARG A 276 18.72 -13.17 -13.58
C ARG A 276 19.71 -13.00 -14.73
N SER A 277 19.28 -12.45 -15.87
CA SER A 277 20.18 -12.16 -17.00
C SER A 277 21.35 -11.26 -16.58
N LEU A 278 21.05 -10.18 -15.84
CA LEU A 278 22.08 -9.28 -15.33
C LEU A 278 22.99 -9.96 -14.30
N ALA A 279 22.44 -10.76 -13.39
CA ALA A 279 23.22 -11.49 -12.37
C ALA A 279 24.16 -12.55 -12.96
N GLU A 280 23.82 -13.14 -14.12
CA GLU A 280 24.70 -14.06 -14.86
C GLU A 280 25.74 -13.34 -15.76
N GLY A 281 25.74 -12.00 -15.74
CA GLY A 281 26.67 -11.15 -16.49
C GLY A 281 26.34 -11.01 -17.98
N MET A 282 25.08 -11.23 -18.37
CA MET A 282 24.61 -11.07 -19.75
C MET A 282 24.05 -9.66 -20.05
N GLY A 283 24.28 -8.69 -19.16
CA GLY A 283 23.68 -7.36 -19.23
C GLY A 283 22.17 -7.36 -19.00
N PHE A 284 21.49 -6.27 -19.37
CA PHE A 284 20.03 -6.22 -19.34
C PHE A 284 19.45 -6.92 -20.58
N LYS A 285 19.64 -8.24 -20.68
CA LYS A 285 19.30 -9.02 -21.88
C LYS A 285 20.11 -8.59 -23.13
N GLY A 286 21.41 -8.41 -22.97
CA GLY A 286 22.25 -7.81 -24.01
C GLY A 286 22.00 -6.30 -24.10
N ASP A 287 21.73 -5.82 -25.31
CA ASP A 287 21.52 -4.39 -25.59
C ASP A 287 20.04 -3.95 -25.43
N ASP A 288 19.18 -4.71 -24.76
CA ASP A 288 17.76 -4.37 -24.56
C ASP A 288 17.57 -3.23 -23.52
N ILE A 289 16.41 -2.58 -23.54
CA ILE A 289 16.01 -1.55 -22.57
C ILE A 289 14.93 -2.12 -21.63
N PRO A 290 15.27 -2.54 -20.40
CA PRO A 290 14.30 -3.01 -19.43
C PRO A 290 13.40 -1.90 -18.90
N PRO A 291 12.15 -2.21 -18.50
CA PRO A 291 11.39 -1.31 -17.66
C PRO A 291 11.91 -1.31 -16.23
N ARG A 292 11.76 -0.18 -15.53
CA ARG A 292 12.06 -0.09 -14.09
C ARG A 292 13.50 -0.52 -13.74
N PRO A 293 14.52 0.03 -14.42
CA PRO A 293 15.89 -0.50 -14.42
C PRO A 293 16.51 -0.61 -13.03
N LEU A 294 16.25 0.35 -12.12
CA LEU A 294 16.82 0.31 -10.78
C LEU A 294 16.22 -0.81 -9.93
N TYR A 295 14.95 -1.15 -10.12
CA TYR A 295 14.34 -2.27 -9.41
C TYR A 295 14.93 -3.61 -9.84
N ILE A 296 15.14 -3.78 -11.15
CA ILE A 296 15.79 -4.96 -11.71
C ILE A 296 17.23 -5.11 -11.20
N LEU A 297 18.00 -4.01 -11.15
CA LEU A 297 19.35 -4.03 -10.60
C LEU A 297 19.35 -4.45 -9.12
N ILE A 298 18.39 -3.97 -8.32
CA ILE A 298 18.24 -4.38 -6.92
C ILE A 298 17.99 -5.89 -6.81
N LEU A 299 17.09 -6.44 -7.64
CA LEU A 299 16.84 -7.89 -7.69
C LEU A 299 18.09 -8.68 -8.13
N ALA A 300 18.84 -8.18 -9.12
CA ALA A 300 20.08 -8.82 -9.56
C ALA A 300 21.12 -8.86 -8.44
N ILE A 301 21.28 -7.77 -7.68
CA ILE A 301 22.15 -7.73 -6.49
C ILE A 301 21.69 -8.77 -5.47
N PHE A 302 20.38 -8.92 -5.22
CA PHE A 302 19.89 -9.94 -4.31
C PHE A 302 20.19 -11.36 -4.79
N HIS A 303 20.07 -11.63 -6.10
CA HIS A 303 20.47 -12.91 -6.68
C HIS A 303 21.97 -13.18 -6.51
N LEU A 304 22.83 -12.16 -6.68
CA LEU A 304 24.27 -12.28 -6.46
C LEU A 304 24.64 -12.57 -5.00
N ILE A 305 23.89 -12.03 -4.04
CA ILE A 305 24.16 -12.22 -2.60
C ILE A 305 23.60 -13.56 -2.10
N ALA A 306 22.36 -13.88 -2.46
CA ALA A 306 21.59 -14.95 -1.83
C ALA A 306 21.33 -16.16 -2.73
N GLY A 307 21.80 -16.13 -3.98
CA GLY A 307 21.55 -17.15 -4.99
C GLY A 307 20.19 -17.01 -5.67
N ASN A 308 19.78 -18.06 -6.37
CA ASN A 308 18.63 -18.02 -7.29
C ASN A 308 17.31 -18.47 -6.68
N GLN A 309 17.35 -19.02 -5.45
CA GLN A 309 16.15 -19.43 -4.73
C GLN A 309 15.25 -18.23 -4.43
N TYR A 310 13.99 -18.32 -4.86
CA TYR A 310 13.01 -17.25 -4.71
C TYR A 310 12.87 -16.77 -3.26
N GLN A 311 12.80 -17.71 -2.31
CA GLN A 311 12.64 -17.42 -0.88
C GLN A 311 13.78 -16.56 -0.31
N SER A 312 15.00 -16.79 -0.78
CA SER A 312 16.19 -16.07 -0.33
C SER A 312 16.22 -14.63 -0.87
N VAL A 313 15.77 -14.44 -2.12
CA VAL A 313 15.66 -13.11 -2.74
C VAL A 313 14.57 -12.27 -2.07
N ILE A 314 13.39 -12.85 -1.83
CA ILE A 314 12.30 -12.13 -1.16
C ILE A 314 12.61 -11.83 0.31
N LEU A 315 13.49 -12.59 0.96
CA LEU A 315 13.99 -12.28 2.30
C LEU A 315 14.74 -10.94 2.29
N LEU A 316 15.73 -10.78 1.40
CA LEU A 316 16.48 -9.53 1.26
C LEU A 316 15.56 -8.37 0.86
N GLN A 317 14.62 -8.61 -0.05
CA GLN A 317 13.61 -7.62 -0.42
C GLN A 317 12.75 -7.20 0.76
N THR A 318 12.28 -8.14 1.58
CA THR A 318 11.45 -7.85 2.77
C THR A 318 12.23 -6.99 3.78
N LEU A 319 13.53 -7.28 3.99
CA LEU A 319 14.39 -6.48 4.87
C LEU A 319 14.51 -5.02 4.41
N LEU A 320 14.69 -4.81 3.10
CA LEU A 320 14.76 -3.48 2.51
C LEU A 320 13.42 -2.74 2.64
N LEU A 321 12.32 -3.40 2.27
CA LEU A 321 10.98 -2.80 2.26
C LEU A 321 10.43 -2.52 3.67
N ALA A 322 10.94 -3.20 4.71
CA ALA A 322 10.61 -2.90 6.11
C ALA A 322 11.05 -1.50 6.58
N LEU A 323 11.82 -0.77 5.77
CA LEU A 323 12.10 0.66 6.01
C LEU A 323 10.89 1.57 5.72
N LEU A 324 9.88 1.11 4.97
CA LEU A 324 8.70 1.90 4.65
C LEU A 324 7.96 2.42 5.91
N PRO A 325 7.54 1.57 6.87
CA PRO A 325 6.89 2.05 8.09
C PRO A 325 7.78 2.99 8.92
N VAL A 326 9.11 2.85 8.83
CA VAL A 326 10.06 3.75 9.49
C VAL A 326 9.97 5.17 8.92
N LEU A 327 9.97 5.30 7.60
CA LEU A 327 9.83 6.59 6.93
C LEU A 327 8.46 7.22 7.21
N VAL A 328 7.39 6.43 7.19
CA VAL A 328 6.04 6.90 7.53
C VAL A 328 5.96 7.39 8.98
N TYR A 329 6.60 6.70 9.92
CA TYR A 329 6.76 7.16 11.30
C TYR A 329 7.45 8.53 11.37
N LEU A 330 8.57 8.68 10.66
CA LEU A 330 9.35 9.92 10.66
C LEU A 330 8.56 11.10 10.09
N ILE A 331 7.77 10.88 9.03
CA ILE A 331 6.88 11.88 8.45
C ILE A 331 5.78 12.26 9.46
N GLY A 332 5.09 11.29 10.07
CA GLY A 332 4.04 11.57 11.06
C GLY A 332 4.57 12.31 12.29
N LYS A 333 5.78 11.96 12.74
CA LYS A 333 6.50 12.66 13.81
C LYS A 333 6.85 14.10 13.43
N ASP A 334 7.36 14.34 12.22
CA ASP A 334 7.79 15.67 11.77
C ASP A 334 6.59 16.58 11.47
N LEU A 335 5.47 16.04 10.97
CA LEU A 335 4.25 16.80 10.69
C LEU A 335 3.41 17.09 11.92
N HIS A 336 3.41 16.20 12.92
CA HIS A 336 2.49 16.29 14.04
C HIS A 336 3.10 15.85 15.39
N SER A 337 3.27 14.55 15.62
CA SER A 337 3.69 14.01 16.94
C SER A 337 4.26 12.60 16.82
N VAL A 338 5.02 12.17 17.84
CA VAL A 338 5.51 10.78 17.92
C VAL A 338 4.36 9.78 17.92
N SER A 339 3.25 10.07 18.62
CA SER A 339 2.05 9.23 18.62
C SER A 339 1.45 9.05 17.22
N ALA A 340 1.33 10.14 16.44
CA ALA A 340 0.85 10.07 15.06
C ALA A 340 1.75 9.22 14.17
N GLY A 341 3.07 9.37 14.31
CA GLY A 341 4.05 8.54 13.61
C GLY A 341 3.93 7.06 13.97
N ILE A 342 3.80 6.73 15.26
CA ILE A 342 3.66 5.34 15.73
C ILE A 342 2.38 4.72 15.16
N GLY A 343 1.24 5.41 15.26
CA GLY A 343 -0.01 4.95 14.68
C GLY A 343 0.10 4.68 13.18
N ALA A 344 0.71 5.60 12.43
CA ALA A 344 0.85 5.48 10.98
C ALA A 344 1.74 4.28 10.58
N ALA A 345 2.87 4.10 11.26
CA ALA A 345 3.76 2.95 11.02
C ALA A 345 3.06 1.61 11.29
N TRP A 346 2.28 1.53 12.37
CA TRP A 346 1.51 0.33 12.69
C TRP A 346 0.47 0.00 11.63
N LEU A 347 -0.27 1.00 11.14
CA LEU A 347 -1.24 0.78 10.06
C LEU A 347 -0.55 0.28 8.78
N VAL A 348 0.63 0.80 8.44
CA VAL A 348 1.42 0.29 7.29
C VAL A 348 1.85 -1.16 7.51
N ILE A 349 2.36 -1.50 8.71
CA ILE A 349 2.76 -2.88 9.06
C ILE A 349 1.58 -3.85 8.92
N LEU A 350 0.41 -3.48 9.45
CA LEU A 350 -0.78 -4.32 9.44
C LEU A 350 -1.42 -4.41 8.05
N ARG A 351 -1.41 -3.32 7.27
CA ARG A 351 -1.87 -3.36 5.86
C ARG A 351 -1.03 -4.31 5.03
N GLU A 352 0.29 -4.25 5.16
CA GLU A 352 1.17 -5.17 4.43
C GLU A 352 1.02 -6.61 4.91
N THR A 353 0.89 -6.81 6.23
CA THR A 353 0.57 -8.14 6.80
C THR A 353 -0.70 -8.71 6.17
N ASN A 354 -1.75 -7.88 6.04
CA ASN A 354 -3.00 -8.28 5.43
C ASN A 354 -2.85 -8.60 3.94
N ALA A 355 -2.03 -7.82 3.22
CA ALA A 355 -1.75 -8.06 1.81
C ALA A 355 -1.03 -9.39 1.59
N ILE A 356 -0.03 -9.73 2.41
CA ILE A 356 0.66 -11.03 2.37
C ILE A 356 -0.35 -12.15 2.62
N LEU A 357 -1.16 -12.06 3.67
CA LEU A 357 -2.16 -13.08 4.03
C LEU A 357 -3.29 -13.24 3.00
N SER A 358 -3.55 -12.21 2.20
CA SER A 358 -4.61 -12.19 1.19
C SER A 358 -4.14 -12.65 -0.18
N ALA A 359 -2.84 -12.80 -0.38
CA ALA A 359 -2.24 -13.08 -1.67
C ALA A 359 -2.77 -14.35 -2.40
N PRO A 360 -3.22 -15.42 -1.71
CA PRO A 360 -3.80 -16.59 -2.36
C PRO A 360 -5.17 -16.38 -3.03
N PHE A 361 -5.92 -15.34 -2.62
CA PHE A 361 -7.31 -15.15 -3.05
C PHE A 361 -7.66 -13.72 -3.48
N GLY A 362 -6.75 -12.75 -3.30
CA GLY A 362 -6.91 -11.40 -3.84
C GLY A 362 -6.35 -11.29 -5.24
N HIS A 363 -7.04 -10.57 -6.13
CA HIS A 363 -6.54 -10.32 -7.47
C HIS A 363 -5.67 -9.06 -7.48
N ASN A 364 -4.63 -9.05 -8.32
CA ASN A 364 -3.76 -7.89 -8.49
C ASN A 364 -3.15 -7.35 -7.16
N VAL A 365 -2.88 -8.25 -6.20
CA VAL A 365 -2.24 -7.95 -4.93
C VAL A 365 -0.73 -7.84 -5.12
N SER A 366 -0.11 -6.84 -4.51
CA SER A 366 1.34 -6.63 -4.51
C SER A 366 1.83 -6.50 -3.07
N THR A 367 2.87 -7.26 -2.76
CA THR A 367 3.39 -7.51 -1.42
C THR A 367 4.91 -7.52 -1.42
N THR A 368 5.51 -7.46 -0.24
CA THR A 368 6.95 -7.60 -0.01
C THR A 368 7.51 -8.95 -0.49
N LYS A 369 6.63 -9.95 -0.70
CA LYS A 369 6.97 -11.30 -1.15
C LYS A 369 6.94 -11.46 -2.66
N TYR A 370 6.48 -10.46 -3.41
CA TYR A 370 6.39 -10.52 -4.87
C TYR A 370 7.41 -9.64 -5.55
N PHE A 371 7.84 -10.04 -6.75
CA PHE A 371 8.77 -9.24 -7.56
C PHE A 371 8.01 -8.09 -8.23
N PHE A 372 7.65 -7.07 -7.44
CA PHE A 372 7.01 -5.86 -7.94
C PHE A 372 7.72 -4.60 -7.47
N SER A 373 7.69 -3.60 -8.35
CA SER A 373 8.26 -2.30 -8.05
C SER A 373 7.34 -1.40 -7.20
N ASP A 374 6.09 -1.79 -6.92
CA ASP A 374 5.11 -0.89 -6.30
C ASP A 374 5.52 -0.46 -4.88
N LEU A 375 5.90 -1.42 -4.02
CA LEU A 375 6.43 -1.15 -2.67
C LEU A 375 7.82 -0.49 -2.68
N PRO A 376 8.78 -0.88 -3.54
CA PRO A 376 10.00 -0.09 -3.75
C PRO A 376 9.72 1.37 -4.11
N THR A 377 8.71 1.63 -4.96
CA THR A 377 8.27 3.00 -5.26
C THR A 377 7.63 3.66 -4.03
N ALA A 378 6.83 2.94 -3.24
CA ALA A 378 6.28 3.48 -1.98
C ALA A 378 7.40 3.91 -1.01
N LEU A 379 8.46 3.11 -0.88
CA LEU A 379 9.63 3.43 -0.06
C LEU A 379 10.35 4.68 -0.56
N ALA A 380 10.62 4.76 -1.87
CA ALA A 380 11.25 5.92 -2.49
C ALA A 380 10.36 7.19 -2.37
N CYS A 381 9.05 7.03 -2.55
CA CYS A 381 8.05 8.09 -2.39
C CYS A 381 8.00 8.62 -0.95
N ALA A 382 7.98 7.74 0.05
CA ALA A 382 8.03 8.15 1.45
C ALA A 382 9.32 8.93 1.76
N PHE A 383 10.46 8.49 1.22
CA PHE A 383 11.71 9.23 1.38
C PHE A 383 11.64 10.62 0.71
N PHE A 384 11.14 10.69 -0.54
CA PHE A 384 10.92 11.95 -1.26
C PHE A 384 9.99 12.91 -0.51
N VAL A 385 8.83 12.44 -0.05
CA VAL A 385 7.87 13.21 0.76
C VAL A 385 8.55 13.76 2.01
N TRP A 386 9.31 12.93 2.73
CA TRP A 386 10.00 13.34 3.94
C TRP A 386 11.05 14.43 3.67
N MET A 387 11.85 14.28 2.61
CA MET A 387 12.85 15.27 2.20
C MET A 387 12.19 16.58 1.75
N LEU A 388 11.09 16.52 1.00
CA LEU A 388 10.36 17.70 0.52
C LEU A 388 9.73 18.48 1.69
N ILE A 389 9.19 17.79 2.70
CA ILE A 389 8.71 18.40 3.94
C ILE A 389 9.84 19.13 4.67
N ARG A 390 11.02 18.49 4.78
CA ARG A 390 12.19 19.10 5.43
C ARG A 390 12.74 20.28 4.65
N TRP A 391 12.76 20.20 3.32
CA TRP A 391 13.13 21.33 2.46
C TRP A 391 12.22 22.54 2.72
N LEU A 392 10.90 22.36 2.69
CA LEU A 392 9.96 23.45 2.99
C LEU A 392 10.11 24.01 4.40
N ASN A 393 10.30 23.14 5.40
CA ASN A 393 10.47 23.56 6.78
C ASN A 393 11.74 24.38 6.98
N LYS A 394 12.90 23.90 6.50
CA LYS A 394 14.19 24.58 6.65
C LYS A 394 14.28 25.85 5.81
N ARG A 395 13.61 25.90 4.65
CA ARG A 395 13.46 27.14 3.87
C ARG A 395 12.64 28.18 4.62
N LYS A 396 11.52 27.80 5.25
CA LYS A 396 10.72 28.74 6.04
C LYS A 396 11.52 29.37 7.19
N GLN A 397 12.45 28.60 7.75
CA GLN A 397 13.41 29.03 8.77
C GLN A 397 14.62 29.81 8.20
N ASN A 398 14.69 30.05 6.88
CA ASN A 398 15.81 30.67 6.18
C ASN A 398 17.17 29.99 6.48
N SER A 399 17.17 28.66 6.69
CA SER A 399 18.39 27.90 6.97
C SER A 399 19.10 27.48 5.68
N ALA A 400 20.43 27.55 5.66
CA ALA A 400 21.26 27.05 4.55
C ALA A 400 21.07 25.56 4.26
N GLU A 401 20.55 24.79 5.23
CA GLU A 401 20.21 23.37 5.04
C GLU A 401 19.09 23.15 4.01
N SER A 402 18.33 24.18 3.65
CA SER A 402 17.29 24.07 2.63
C SER A 402 17.86 23.59 1.29
N LEU A 403 19.08 24.01 0.94
CA LEU A 403 19.81 23.54 -0.26
C LEU A 403 20.09 22.03 -0.20
N PHE A 404 20.51 21.54 0.96
CA PHE A 404 20.78 20.12 1.17
C PHE A 404 19.51 19.28 1.01
N TYR A 405 18.39 19.72 1.59
CA TYR A 405 17.12 19.01 1.44
C TYR A 405 16.51 19.15 0.03
N ALA A 406 16.77 20.25 -0.69
CA ALA A 406 16.42 20.37 -2.11
C ALA A 406 17.16 19.32 -2.95
N LEU A 407 18.47 19.15 -2.72
CA LEU A 407 19.29 18.11 -3.33
C LEU A 407 18.77 16.71 -3.02
N LEU A 408 18.45 16.41 -1.75
CA LEU A 408 17.90 15.10 -1.38
C LEU A 408 16.52 14.85 -2.00
N SER A 409 15.68 15.89 -2.12
CA SER A 409 14.39 15.80 -2.79
C SER A 409 14.56 15.51 -4.29
N GLY A 410 15.54 16.14 -4.94
CA GLY A 410 15.84 15.88 -6.34
C GLY A 410 16.34 14.46 -6.57
N GLY A 411 17.38 14.05 -5.85
CA GLY A 411 17.94 12.70 -6.01
C GLY A 411 16.96 11.59 -5.67
N SER A 412 16.10 11.78 -4.66
CA SER A 412 15.04 10.82 -4.33
C SER A 412 13.96 10.72 -5.41
N LEU A 413 13.57 11.83 -6.05
CA LEU A 413 12.70 11.80 -7.22
C LEU A 413 13.37 11.10 -8.41
N GLY A 414 14.67 11.31 -8.62
CA GLY A 414 15.47 10.60 -9.61
C GLY A 414 15.47 9.09 -9.38
N ILE A 415 15.76 8.64 -8.15
CA ILE A 415 15.69 7.22 -7.74
C ILE A 415 14.28 6.66 -7.99
N MET A 416 13.24 7.38 -7.54
CA MET A 416 11.85 6.95 -7.70
C MET A 416 11.47 6.81 -9.19
N THR A 417 11.99 7.69 -10.05
CA THR A 417 11.78 7.65 -11.50
C THR A 417 12.47 6.45 -12.15
N LEU A 418 13.68 6.09 -11.71
CA LEU A 418 14.37 4.86 -12.18
C LEU A 418 13.68 3.56 -11.73
N ILE A 419 12.91 3.59 -10.64
CA ILE A 419 12.07 2.47 -10.22
C ILE A 419 10.76 2.46 -11.00
N ARG A 420 10.16 3.64 -11.23
CA ARG A 420 8.93 3.83 -12.00
C ARG A 420 8.89 5.19 -12.68
N THR A 421 8.91 5.19 -13.99
CA THR A 421 8.92 6.38 -14.85
C THR A 421 7.74 7.33 -14.60
N GLN A 422 6.56 6.81 -14.22
CA GLN A 422 5.38 7.63 -13.92
C GLN A 422 5.61 8.61 -12.76
N SER A 423 6.58 8.33 -11.88
CA SER A 423 6.93 9.16 -10.73
C SER A 423 7.45 10.54 -11.13
N LEU A 424 7.95 10.71 -12.36
CA LEU A 424 8.45 11.99 -12.87
C LEU A 424 7.37 13.09 -12.87
N SER A 425 6.09 12.70 -12.92
CA SER A 425 4.95 13.61 -12.75
C SER A 425 4.98 14.39 -11.43
N LEU A 426 5.63 13.87 -10.38
CA LEU A 426 5.77 14.55 -9.10
C LEU A 426 6.66 15.81 -9.17
N LEU A 427 7.33 16.05 -10.30
CA LEU A 427 7.93 17.37 -10.60
C LEU A 427 6.90 18.49 -10.47
N PHE A 428 5.62 18.26 -10.79
CA PHE A 428 4.56 19.26 -10.64
C PHE A 428 4.29 19.67 -9.19
N VAL A 429 4.70 18.87 -8.19
CA VAL A 429 4.70 19.30 -6.77
C VAL A 429 5.95 20.13 -6.46
N ALA A 430 7.10 19.72 -6.98
CA ALA A 430 8.39 20.36 -6.71
C ALA A 430 8.51 21.74 -7.38
N ILE A 431 7.92 21.93 -8.57
CA ILE A 431 7.98 23.20 -9.31
C ILE A 431 7.36 24.37 -8.53
N PRO A 432 6.10 24.29 -8.02
CA PRO A 432 5.55 25.34 -7.16
C PRO A 432 6.40 25.63 -5.93
N VAL A 433 7.02 24.60 -5.34
CA VAL A 433 7.99 24.77 -4.26
C VAL A 433 9.16 25.61 -4.75
N MET A 434 9.82 25.27 -5.85
CA MET A 434 10.92 26.08 -6.42
C MET A 434 10.50 27.52 -6.70
N LEU A 435 9.38 27.72 -7.40
CA LEU A 435 8.87 29.03 -7.79
C LEU A 435 8.55 29.91 -6.57
N ALA A 436 7.95 29.33 -5.52
CA ALA A 436 7.72 30.04 -4.27
C ALA A 436 9.03 30.47 -3.58
N GLY A 437 10.08 29.66 -3.70
CA GLY A 437 11.42 30.00 -3.24
C GLY A 437 12.00 31.20 -3.98
N ILE A 438 11.98 31.16 -5.31
CA ILE A 438 12.51 32.24 -6.18
C ILE A 438 11.79 33.57 -5.91
N ARG A 439 10.47 33.54 -5.68
CA ARG A 439 9.69 34.75 -5.36
C ARG A 439 10.11 35.39 -4.03
N LYS A 440 10.51 34.59 -3.04
CA LYS A 440 10.93 35.08 -1.72
C LYS A 440 12.37 35.59 -1.73
N ASP A 441 13.27 34.80 -2.32
CA ASP A 441 14.68 35.15 -2.51
C ASP A 441 15.14 34.54 -3.84
N ARG A 442 15.38 35.39 -4.84
CA ARG A 442 15.71 34.93 -6.19
C ARG A 442 16.98 34.10 -6.19
N LYS A 443 18.03 34.55 -5.50
CA LYS A 443 19.35 33.89 -5.50
C LYS A 443 19.24 32.52 -4.84
N TYR A 444 18.69 32.46 -3.62
CA TYR A 444 18.56 31.18 -2.91
C TYR A 444 17.56 30.24 -3.59
N GLY A 445 16.45 30.75 -4.13
CA GLY A 445 15.48 29.94 -4.86
C GLY A 445 16.05 29.29 -6.12
N PHE A 446 16.88 30.01 -6.89
CA PHE A 446 17.58 29.43 -8.04
C PHE A 446 18.61 28.38 -7.62
N LEU A 447 19.35 28.61 -6.53
CA LEU A 447 20.30 27.62 -6.01
C LEU A 447 19.58 26.34 -5.57
N GLU A 448 18.46 26.44 -4.83
CA GLU A 448 17.69 25.26 -4.43
C GLU A 448 17.14 24.50 -5.63
N GLY A 449 16.61 25.21 -6.64
CA GLY A 449 16.20 24.61 -7.92
C GLY A 449 17.35 23.93 -8.64
N GLY A 450 18.53 24.56 -8.70
CA GLY A 450 19.74 24.00 -9.29
C GLY A 450 20.21 22.73 -8.59
N PHE A 451 20.28 22.72 -7.26
CA PHE A 451 20.68 21.55 -6.46
C PHE A 451 19.70 20.38 -6.63
N PHE A 452 18.39 20.67 -6.66
CA PHE A 452 17.37 19.66 -6.95
C PHE A 452 17.55 19.07 -8.36
N THR A 453 17.68 19.93 -9.38
CA THR A 453 17.81 19.50 -10.77
C THR A 453 19.09 18.71 -11.02
N ILE A 454 20.23 19.18 -10.49
CA ILE A 454 21.50 18.46 -10.60
C ILE A 454 21.39 17.06 -9.98
N ALA A 455 20.77 16.93 -8.82
CA ALA A 455 20.61 15.63 -8.18
C ALA A 455 19.73 14.66 -9.00
N ILE A 456 18.67 15.15 -9.66
CA ILE A 456 17.89 14.34 -10.62
C ILE A 456 18.77 13.90 -11.79
N LEU A 457 19.50 14.82 -12.40
CA LEU A 457 20.35 14.52 -13.55
C LEU A 457 21.45 13.51 -13.19
N CYS A 458 22.04 13.60 -12.00
CA CYS A 458 23.01 12.59 -11.51
C CYS A 458 22.43 11.17 -11.51
N CYS A 459 21.14 11.01 -11.17
CA CYS A 459 20.47 9.71 -11.24
C CYS A 459 20.14 9.29 -12.68
N LEU A 460 19.52 10.18 -13.46
CA LEU A 460 18.89 9.81 -14.74
C LEU A 460 19.83 9.82 -15.94
N THR A 461 20.79 10.75 -15.98
CA THR A 461 21.65 10.97 -17.14
C THR A 461 22.50 9.74 -17.50
N PRO A 462 23.13 9.01 -16.56
CA PRO A 462 23.89 7.81 -16.93
C PRO A 462 23.06 6.74 -17.66
N TRP A 463 21.81 6.54 -17.22
CA TRP A 463 20.87 5.61 -17.84
C TRP A 463 20.47 6.06 -19.24
N LEU A 464 20.09 7.34 -19.37
CA LEU A 464 19.71 7.92 -20.66
C LEU A 464 20.84 7.89 -21.68
N ILE A 465 22.10 8.11 -21.26
CA ILE A 465 23.27 8.00 -22.14
C ILE A 465 23.48 6.55 -22.59
N ARG A 466 23.30 5.56 -21.71
CA ARG A 466 23.40 4.14 -22.08
C ARG A 466 22.37 3.78 -23.15
N ASN A 467 21.12 4.17 -22.94
CA ASN A 467 20.05 3.88 -23.90
C ASN A 467 20.25 4.62 -25.23
N GLN A 468 20.69 5.89 -25.20
CA GLN A 468 21.00 6.63 -26.42
C GLN A 468 22.11 5.96 -27.25
N ARG A 469 23.12 5.36 -26.61
CA ARG A 469 24.19 4.65 -27.32
C ARG A 469 23.69 3.39 -28.02
N ILE A 470 22.65 2.76 -27.49
CA ILE A 470 22.05 1.54 -28.01
C ILE A 470 21.06 1.86 -29.13
N THR A 471 20.14 2.80 -28.91
CA THR A 471 19.01 3.05 -29.81
C THR A 471 19.18 4.27 -30.70
N GLY A 472 20.21 5.08 -30.48
CA GLY A 472 20.41 6.37 -31.15
C GLY A 472 19.55 7.52 -30.61
N SER A 473 18.60 7.25 -29.71
CA SER A 473 17.66 8.25 -29.16
C SER A 473 17.51 8.15 -27.64
N PHE A 474 17.06 9.23 -26.99
CA PHE A 474 16.87 9.27 -25.54
C PHE A 474 15.60 8.53 -25.11
N ILE A 475 15.71 7.21 -24.98
CA ILE A 475 14.63 6.35 -24.49
C ILE A 475 14.83 6.07 -23.00
N PHE A 476 13.78 6.29 -22.19
CA PHE A 476 13.86 6.04 -20.75
C PHE A 476 13.47 4.61 -20.37
N ASP A 477 12.39 4.09 -20.95
CA ASP A 477 11.75 2.83 -20.59
C ASP A 477 11.49 2.00 -21.85
N HIS A 478 11.20 0.71 -21.68
CA HIS A 478 10.99 -0.21 -22.78
C HIS A 478 9.82 0.27 -23.67
N PRO A 479 10.04 0.52 -24.98
CA PRO A 479 9.03 1.08 -25.87
C PRO A 479 7.73 0.30 -25.89
N MET A 480 7.78 -1.04 -25.96
CA MET A 480 6.57 -1.87 -26.00
C MET A 480 5.75 -1.86 -24.70
N THR A 481 6.39 -1.86 -23.52
CA THR A 481 5.65 -2.03 -22.26
C THR A 481 5.10 -0.73 -21.70
N GLN A 482 5.71 0.42 -22.02
CA GLN A 482 5.22 1.70 -21.51
C GLN A 482 4.57 2.55 -22.60
N THR A 483 5.33 2.91 -23.64
CA THR A 483 4.80 3.71 -24.76
C THR A 483 3.75 2.91 -25.54
N GLY A 484 3.99 1.62 -25.75
CA GLY A 484 3.10 0.70 -26.47
C GLY A 484 1.80 0.46 -25.74
N GLU A 485 1.83 0.17 -24.44
CA GLU A 485 0.60 0.01 -23.64
C GLU A 485 -0.22 1.32 -23.59
N MET A 486 0.45 2.47 -23.49
CA MET A 486 -0.23 3.77 -23.55
C MET A 486 -0.82 4.03 -24.93
N ALA A 487 -0.06 3.79 -26.01
CA ALA A 487 -0.55 3.92 -27.38
C ALA A 487 -1.75 3.02 -27.63
N ALA A 488 -1.68 1.74 -27.26
CA ALA A 488 -2.80 0.81 -27.36
C ALA A 488 -4.02 1.27 -26.56
N SER A 489 -3.81 1.82 -25.36
CA SER A 489 -4.89 2.36 -24.52
C SER A 489 -5.53 3.61 -25.10
N TYR A 490 -4.78 4.41 -25.87
CA TYR A 490 -5.23 5.67 -26.47
C TYR A 490 -5.76 5.48 -27.89
N ASN A 491 -5.46 4.36 -28.53
CA ASN A 491 -5.77 4.08 -29.92
C ASN A 491 -7.26 3.77 -30.16
N LEU A 492 -8.12 4.74 -29.89
CA LEU A 492 -9.58 4.65 -30.07
C LEU A 492 -9.98 4.55 -31.55
N GLY A 493 -9.14 5.05 -32.46
CA GLY A 493 -9.37 5.07 -33.90
C GLY A 493 -8.86 3.83 -34.64
N GLY A 494 -8.25 2.86 -33.96
CA GLY A 494 -7.72 1.64 -34.58
C GLY A 494 -6.56 1.89 -35.54
N LEU A 495 -5.71 2.88 -35.26
CA LEU A 495 -4.47 3.14 -35.98
C LEU A 495 -3.55 1.91 -35.93
N ASP A 496 -2.81 1.66 -37.01
CA ASP A 496 -1.84 0.58 -37.04
C ASP A 496 -0.69 0.85 -36.06
N MET A 497 -0.34 -0.16 -35.26
CA MET A 497 0.75 -0.15 -34.28
C MET A 497 1.73 -1.31 -34.52
N THR A 498 1.56 -2.03 -35.64
CA THR A 498 2.45 -3.14 -36.00
C THR A 498 3.84 -2.59 -36.30
N ARG A 499 4.85 -3.26 -35.74
CA ARG A 499 6.25 -2.92 -36.00
C ARG A 499 6.60 -3.44 -37.39
N SER A 500 7.07 -2.58 -38.28
CA SER A 500 7.51 -3.02 -39.61
C SER A 500 8.88 -3.68 -39.55
N ASP A 501 9.17 -4.55 -40.52
CA ASP A 501 10.45 -5.24 -40.63
C ASP A 501 11.61 -4.24 -40.73
N GLY A 502 12.65 -4.46 -39.93
CA GLY A 502 13.84 -3.60 -39.88
C GLY A 502 13.71 -2.32 -39.05
N MET A 503 12.52 -2.01 -38.51
CA MET A 503 12.30 -0.82 -37.68
C MET A 503 13.04 -0.96 -36.34
N ASN A 504 13.87 0.03 -35.99
CA ASN A 504 14.56 0.04 -34.69
C ASN A 504 13.64 0.53 -33.55
N ASP A 505 14.08 0.39 -32.31
CA ASP A 505 13.27 0.74 -31.13
C ASP A 505 12.93 2.23 -31.03
N ALA A 506 13.79 3.10 -31.56
CA ALA A 506 13.56 4.55 -31.58
C ALA A 506 12.45 4.90 -32.57
N GLU A 507 12.54 4.40 -33.81
CA GLU A 507 11.52 4.58 -34.85
C GLU A 507 10.17 4.02 -34.40
N TYR A 508 10.17 2.85 -33.75
CA TYR A 508 8.95 2.26 -33.21
C TYR A 508 8.35 3.11 -32.09
N SER A 509 9.17 3.62 -31.17
CA SER A 509 8.72 4.52 -30.10
C SER A 509 8.14 5.83 -30.65
N ASP A 510 8.73 6.38 -31.71
CA ASP A 510 8.24 7.60 -32.36
C ASP A 510 6.88 7.35 -33.03
N MET A 511 6.73 6.22 -33.74
CA MET A 511 5.46 5.79 -34.32
C MET A 511 4.36 5.67 -33.26
N LEU A 512 4.64 5.01 -32.13
CA LEU A 512 3.69 4.87 -31.01
C LEU A 512 3.33 6.23 -30.40
N THR A 513 4.30 7.13 -30.29
CA THR A 513 4.08 8.50 -29.80
C THR A 513 3.17 9.29 -30.76
N ASP A 514 3.33 9.09 -32.07
CA ASP A 514 2.45 9.69 -33.08
C ASP A 514 1.03 9.14 -33.03
N VAL A 515 0.86 7.84 -32.76
CA VAL A 515 -0.46 7.25 -32.50
C VAL A 515 -1.13 7.95 -31.31
N ILE A 516 -0.43 8.09 -30.18
CA ILE A 516 -0.95 8.81 -28.99
C ILE A 516 -1.33 10.24 -29.35
N ARG A 517 -0.45 10.97 -30.04
CA ARG A 517 -0.66 12.37 -30.43
C ARG A 517 -1.89 12.53 -31.32
N LYS A 518 -2.03 11.72 -32.37
CA LYS A 518 -3.17 11.73 -33.28
C LYS A 518 -4.46 11.40 -32.53
N SER A 519 -4.44 10.38 -31.67
CA SER A 519 -5.60 10.03 -30.84
C SER A 519 -6.04 11.17 -29.92
N ILE A 520 -5.10 11.90 -29.29
CA ILE A 520 -5.41 13.09 -28.47
C ILE A 520 -6.05 14.20 -29.29
N GLN A 521 -5.57 14.43 -30.52
CA GLN A 521 -6.11 15.47 -31.41
C GLN A 521 -7.50 15.11 -31.94
N THR A 522 -7.75 13.84 -32.24
CA THR A 522 -9.02 13.36 -32.79
C THR A 522 -10.09 13.13 -31.72
N TYR A 523 -9.72 12.63 -30.53
CA TYR A 523 -10.65 12.21 -29.46
C TYR A 523 -10.36 12.88 -28.10
N PRO A 524 -10.20 14.22 -28.02
CA PRO A 524 -9.79 14.88 -26.77
C PRO A 524 -10.83 14.73 -25.65
N ARG A 525 -12.12 14.69 -25.99
CA ARG A 525 -13.20 14.61 -24.99
C ARG A 525 -13.27 13.23 -24.36
N GLU A 526 -13.17 12.18 -25.16
CA GLU A 526 -13.17 10.77 -24.74
C GLU A 526 -11.95 10.48 -23.87
N ILE A 527 -10.78 11.02 -24.27
CA ILE A 527 -9.54 10.89 -23.51
C ILE A 527 -9.64 11.58 -22.14
N LEU A 528 -10.10 12.83 -22.10
CA LEU A 528 -10.33 13.52 -20.82
C LEU A 528 -11.39 12.80 -19.96
N ALA A 529 -12.41 12.20 -20.58
CA ALA A 529 -13.43 11.44 -19.88
C ALA A 529 -12.87 10.18 -19.22
N PHE A 530 -12.09 9.34 -19.92
CA PHE A 530 -11.50 8.17 -19.28
C PHE A 530 -10.44 8.55 -18.24
N ILE A 531 -9.64 9.59 -18.46
CA ILE A 531 -8.67 10.07 -17.46
C ILE A 531 -9.41 10.49 -16.19
N GLY A 532 -10.48 11.28 -16.33
CA GLY A 532 -11.33 11.67 -15.21
C GLY A 532 -11.98 10.48 -14.50
N ALA A 533 -12.44 9.47 -15.24
CA ALA A 533 -13.01 8.24 -14.69
C ALA A 533 -11.99 7.43 -13.91
N HIS A 534 -10.80 7.17 -14.46
CA HIS A 534 -9.73 6.46 -13.76
C HIS A 534 -9.21 7.23 -12.55
N PHE A 535 -9.10 8.55 -12.63
CA PHE A 535 -8.71 9.39 -11.50
C PHE A 535 -9.74 9.32 -10.35
N ALA A 536 -11.03 9.49 -10.67
CA ALA A 536 -12.09 9.35 -9.69
C ALA A 536 -12.13 7.93 -9.08
N ASN A 537 -11.91 6.90 -9.90
CA ASN A 537 -11.81 5.52 -9.43
C ASN A 537 -10.65 5.31 -8.44
N ASN A 538 -9.48 5.93 -8.69
CA ASN A 538 -8.36 5.91 -7.75
C ASN A 538 -8.73 6.52 -6.40
N GLU A 539 -9.34 7.71 -6.39
CA GLU A 539 -9.69 8.40 -5.15
C GLU A 539 -10.81 7.69 -4.37
N ILE A 540 -11.79 7.11 -5.07
CA ILE A 540 -12.82 6.27 -4.44
C ILE A 540 -12.18 5.02 -3.83
N SER A 541 -11.28 4.36 -4.56
CA SER A 541 -10.59 3.14 -4.12
C SER A 541 -9.64 3.40 -2.95
N ASN A 542 -9.00 4.57 -2.90
CA ASN A 542 -8.21 5.04 -1.78
C ASN A 542 -9.03 5.15 -0.50
N LEU A 543 -10.25 5.69 -0.56
CA LEU A 543 -11.14 5.73 0.61
C LEU A 543 -11.58 4.32 1.05
N ARG A 544 -11.62 3.36 0.13
CA ARG A 544 -11.92 1.94 0.41
C ARG A 544 -10.75 1.15 0.99
N LEU A 545 -9.58 1.77 1.20
CA LEU A 545 -8.52 1.20 2.05
C LEU A 545 -8.95 1.07 3.51
N PHE A 546 -9.98 1.83 3.91
CA PHE A 546 -10.65 1.65 5.19
C PHE A 546 -11.74 0.58 5.04
N PRO A 547 -11.78 -0.41 5.94
CA PRO A 547 -12.60 -1.61 5.78
C PRO A 547 -14.09 -1.28 5.64
N LEU A 548 -14.67 -1.72 4.54
CA LEU A 548 -16.12 -1.71 4.30
C LEU A 548 -16.60 -3.14 4.10
N ARG A 549 -16.51 -3.95 5.15
CA ARG A 549 -16.96 -5.34 5.05
C ARG A 549 -18.48 -5.44 5.04
N ASP A 550 -19.01 -6.21 4.12
CA ASP A 550 -20.44 -6.49 3.93
C ASP A 550 -20.81 -7.97 4.13
N GLU A 551 -19.81 -8.85 4.26
CA GLU A 551 -19.99 -10.28 4.52
C GLU A 551 -19.03 -10.82 5.59
N LEU A 552 -19.49 -11.80 6.38
CA LEU A 552 -18.66 -12.58 7.31
C LEU A 552 -19.05 -14.06 7.24
N THR A 553 -18.20 -14.89 6.65
CA THR A 553 -18.47 -16.32 6.49
C THR A 553 -18.22 -17.11 7.78
N ALA A 554 -17.32 -16.63 8.65
CA ALA A 554 -17.19 -17.10 10.03
C ALA A 554 -16.51 -16.05 10.93
N PRO A 555 -16.53 -16.23 12.27
CA PRO A 555 -15.93 -15.26 13.21
C PRO A 555 -14.44 -15.00 12.98
N GLU A 556 -13.70 -15.98 12.45
CA GLU A 556 -12.26 -15.86 12.18
C GLU A 556 -11.95 -14.78 11.13
N ASP A 557 -12.92 -14.48 10.24
CA ASP A 557 -12.77 -13.44 9.21
C ASP A 557 -12.45 -12.06 9.81
N ILE A 558 -12.89 -11.82 11.06
CA ILE A 558 -12.63 -10.56 11.78
C ILE A 558 -11.13 -10.35 11.97
N ILE A 559 -10.37 -11.43 12.20
CA ILE A 559 -8.94 -11.37 12.50
C ILE A 559 -8.12 -11.48 11.21
N LYS A 560 -8.46 -12.43 10.34
CA LYS A 560 -7.75 -12.70 9.07
C LYS A 560 -8.77 -12.84 7.95
N PRO A 561 -8.61 -12.13 6.81
CA PRO A 561 -9.53 -12.30 5.69
C PRO A 561 -9.35 -13.70 5.08
N ARG A 562 -10.46 -14.30 4.65
CA ARG A 562 -10.49 -15.52 3.84
C ARG A 562 -11.10 -15.31 2.47
N THR A 563 -11.74 -14.16 2.25
CA THR A 563 -12.31 -13.73 0.97
C THR A 563 -11.85 -12.32 0.64
N ALA A 564 -11.81 -12.00 -0.65
CA ALA A 564 -11.49 -10.68 -1.16
C ALA A 564 -12.71 -9.73 -1.09
N PHE A 565 -13.28 -9.53 0.10
CA PHE A 565 -14.52 -8.74 0.30
C PHE A 565 -14.44 -7.31 -0.27
N TRP A 566 -13.23 -6.74 -0.36
CA TRP A 566 -13.01 -5.41 -0.95
C TRP A 566 -13.21 -5.38 -2.47
N GLU A 567 -13.10 -6.53 -3.14
CA GLU A 567 -13.27 -6.69 -4.58
C GLU A 567 -14.69 -7.10 -4.97
N THR A 568 -15.40 -7.78 -4.06
CA THR A 568 -16.76 -8.25 -4.29
C THR A 568 -17.79 -7.15 -4.00
N LEU A 569 -17.56 -6.32 -2.99
CA LEU A 569 -18.43 -5.20 -2.68
C LEU A 569 -18.40 -4.16 -3.80
N ASP A 570 -19.56 -3.95 -4.43
CA ASP A 570 -19.75 -3.02 -5.54
C ASP A 570 -19.71 -1.55 -5.07
N SER A 571 -18.77 -0.78 -5.62
CA SER A 571 -18.62 0.65 -5.36
C SER A 571 -19.86 1.46 -5.79
N ALA A 572 -20.64 0.98 -6.77
CA ALA A 572 -21.80 1.69 -7.28
C ALA A 572 -23.04 1.56 -6.37
N ASN A 573 -23.04 0.57 -5.47
CA ASN A 573 -24.20 0.15 -4.66
C ASN A 573 -23.85 0.03 -3.16
N LEU A 574 -23.21 1.05 -2.62
CA LEU A 574 -22.89 1.11 -1.18
C LEU A 574 -24.13 1.40 -0.32
N SER A 575 -24.34 0.59 0.73
CA SER A 575 -25.38 0.82 1.73
C SER A 575 -25.17 2.14 2.51
N SER A 576 -26.23 2.65 3.15
CA SER A 576 -26.14 3.84 4.01
C SER A 576 -25.10 3.67 5.13
N TYR A 577 -24.95 2.45 5.65
CA TYR A 577 -23.90 2.16 6.62
C TYR A 577 -22.50 2.40 6.03
N HIS A 578 -22.23 1.86 4.83
CA HIS A 578 -20.94 2.02 4.17
C HIS A 578 -20.63 3.50 3.91
N LEU A 579 -21.63 4.27 3.48
CA LEU A 579 -21.49 5.71 3.25
C LEU A 579 -21.21 6.48 4.55
N ILE A 580 -21.86 6.13 5.66
CA ILE A 580 -21.58 6.74 6.98
C ILE A 580 -20.15 6.43 7.41
N PHE A 581 -19.71 5.18 7.30
CA PHE A 581 -18.35 4.79 7.70
C PHE A 581 -17.27 5.43 6.83
N LEU A 582 -17.49 5.51 5.52
CA LEU A 582 -16.63 6.28 4.60
C LEU A 582 -16.59 7.76 4.98
N GLY A 583 -17.74 8.36 5.29
CA GLY A 583 -17.82 9.76 5.73
C GLY A 583 -17.06 10.01 7.03
N LEU A 584 -17.16 9.11 8.00
CA LEU A 584 -16.38 9.17 9.25
C LEU A 584 -14.89 9.02 9.00
N SER A 585 -14.48 8.04 8.17
CA SER A 585 -13.08 7.83 7.80
C SER A 585 -12.49 9.06 7.10
N TYR A 586 -13.23 9.61 6.13
CA TYR A 586 -12.89 10.86 5.45
C TYR A 586 -12.78 12.04 6.42
N ALA A 587 -13.68 12.14 7.41
CA ALA A 587 -13.61 13.19 8.42
C ALA A 587 -12.33 13.05 9.28
N VAL A 588 -11.94 11.85 9.70
CA VAL A 588 -10.68 11.66 10.43
C VAL A 588 -9.47 12.02 9.57
N ILE A 589 -9.45 11.63 8.29
CA ILE A 589 -8.41 12.02 7.33
C ILE A 589 -8.36 13.54 7.16
N GLY A 590 -9.51 14.19 6.97
CA GLY A 590 -9.62 15.65 6.84
C GLY A 590 -9.14 16.40 8.08
N LEU A 591 -9.45 15.88 9.28
CA LEU A 591 -8.90 16.39 10.54
C LEU A 591 -7.37 16.23 10.57
N GLY A 592 -6.87 15.09 10.09
CA GLY A 592 -5.45 14.80 9.96
C GLY A 592 -4.70 15.78 9.05
N ILE A 593 -5.24 16.05 7.85
CA ILE A 593 -4.68 17.04 6.92
C ILE A 593 -4.68 18.43 7.59
N ALA A 594 -5.80 18.85 8.18
CA ALA A 594 -5.90 20.13 8.86
C ALA A 594 -4.91 20.27 10.03
N ALA A 595 -4.72 19.19 10.80
CA ALA A 595 -3.79 19.10 11.93
C ALA A 595 -2.32 19.13 11.48
N GLY A 596 -1.97 18.40 10.42
CA GLY A 596 -0.63 18.42 9.82
C GLY A 596 -0.21 19.81 9.32
N MET A 597 -1.19 20.64 8.95
CA MET A 597 -0.95 22.03 8.55
C MET A 597 -0.79 23.02 9.72
N LYS A 598 -0.96 22.60 10.99
CA LYS A 598 -0.88 23.54 12.13
C LYS A 598 0.51 24.13 12.33
N LYS A 599 1.54 23.29 12.32
CA LYS A 599 2.93 23.71 12.56
C LYS A 599 3.49 24.45 11.33
N ASN A 600 3.24 23.89 10.15
CA ASN A 600 3.58 24.53 8.89
C ASN A 600 2.53 24.23 7.82
N SER A 601 1.79 25.26 7.41
CA SER A 601 0.64 25.13 6.51
C SER A 601 0.99 24.55 5.14
N GLY A 602 2.18 24.86 4.58
CA GLY A 602 2.61 24.33 3.29
C GLY A 602 3.04 22.86 3.37
N SER A 603 3.85 22.51 4.37
CA SER A 603 4.41 21.16 4.49
C SER A 603 3.36 20.09 4.80
N GLY A 604 2.32 20.46 5.55
CA GLY A 604 1.21 19.55 5.86
C GLY A 604 0.38 19.13 4.65
N LEU A 605 0.46 19.85 3.52
CA LEU A 605 -0.25 19.51 2.27
C LEU A 605 0.57 18.65 1.31
N ILE A 606 1.89 18.55 1.50
CA ILE A 606 2.77 17.81 0.56
C ILE A 606 2.27 16.38 0.34
N PRO A 607 2.03 15.55 1.38
CA PRO A 607 1.63 14.16 1.16
C PRO A 607 0.35 14.05 0.33
N ILE A 608 -0.71 14.80 0.66
CA ILE A 608 -1.96 14.69 -0.11
C ILE A 608 -1.80 15.16 -1.56
N LEU A 609 -0.99 16.19 -1.83
CA LEU A 609 -0.71 16.63 -3.19
C LEU A 609 0.05 15.57 -3.99
N ILE A 610 1.00 14.88 -3.37
CA ILE A 610 1.73 13.76 -3.99
C ILE A 610 0.78 12.60 -4.29
N CYS A 611 -0.11 12.25 -3.35
CA CYS A 611 -1.13 11.22 -3.57
C CYS A 611 -1.99 11.54 -4.80
N LEU A 612 -2.58 12.73 -4.85
CA LEU A 612 -3.46 13.15 -5.94
C LEU A 612 -2.72 13.20 -7.29
N LEU A 613 -1.51 13.76 -7.34
CA LEU A 613 -0.76 13.87 -8.60
C LEU A 613 -0.22 12.53 -9.10
N TYR A 614 0.19 11.64 -8.19
CA TYR A 614 0.58 10.29 -8.58
C TYR A 614 -0.62 9.51 -9.16
N ASN A 615 -1.78 9.58 -8.52
CA ASN A 615 -3.01 8.94 -9.01
C ASN A 615 -3.52 9.54 -10.32
N LEU A 616 -3.31 10.84 -10.53
CA LEU A 616 -3.56 11.48 -11.82
C LEU A 616 -2.60 10.94 -12.88
N SER A 617 -1.32 10.78 -12.55
CA SER A 617 -0.34 10.22 -13.47
C SER A 617 -0.66 8.78 -13.88
N THR A 618 -1.16 7.94 -12.96
CA THR A 618 -1.61 6.59 -13.31
C THR A 618 -2.89 6.62 -14.16
N ALA A 619 -3.81 7.55 -13.87
CA ALA A 619 -5.02 7.75 -14.66
C ALA A 619 -4.76 8.24 -16.09
N VAL A 620 -3.71 9.06 -16.29
CA VAL A 620 -3.20 9.41 -17.63
C VAL A 620 -2.69 8.18 -18.37
N GLY A 621 -2.10 7.22 -17.67
CA GLY A 621 -1.80 5.90 -18.27
C GLY A 621 -3.02 5.01 -18.51
N ARG A 622 -4.24 5.48 -18.19
CA ARG A 622 -5.49 4.67 -18.20
C ARG A 622 -5.44 3.44 -17.28
N TYR A 623 -4.70 3.55 -16.17
CA TYR A 623 -4.67 2.58 -15.07
C TYR A 623 -5.29 3.16 -13.80
N SER A 624 -6.08 2.35 -13.08
CA SER A 624 -6.61 2.74 -11.78
C SER A 624 -6.72 1.58 -10.78
N ALA A 625 -6.74 1.94 -9.50
CA ALA A 625 -6.93 1.10 -8.33
C ALA A 625 -5.95 -0.10 -8.24
N GLY A 626 -6.31 -1.15 -7.51
CA GLY A 626 -5.46 -2.33 -7.27
C GLY A 626 -4.05 -1.98 -6.80
N ARG A 627 -3.03 -2.67 -7.33
CA ARG A 627 -1.63 -2.40 -6.99
C ARG A 627 -1.13 -1.00 -7.37
N TYR A 628 -1.80 -0.29 -8.27
CA TYR A 628 -1.35 1.04 -8.74
C TYR A 628 -1.44 2.12 -7.66
N LEU A 629 -2.21 1.91 -6.59
CA LEU A 629 -2.32 2.82 -5.44
C LEU A 629 -1.17 2.67 -4.43
N ILE A 630 -0.54 1.49 -4.36
CA ILE A 630 0.48 1.14 -3.35
C ILE A 630 1.60 2.17 -3.20
N PRO A 631 2.11 2.81 -4.28
CA PRO A 631 3.15 3.83 -4.16
C PRO A 631 2.80 5.01 -3.23
N VAL A 632 1.51 5.30 -3.02
CA VAL A 632 1.02 6.47 -2.28
C VAL A 632 -0.08 6.17 -1.26
N ASP A 633 -0.63 4.96 -1.20
CA ASP A 633 -1.77 4.60 -0.34
C ASP A 633 -1.52 4.83 1.17
N TRP A 634 -0.28 4.63 1.62
CA TRP A 634 0.18 4.89 2.99
C TRP A 634 -0.04 6.33 3.46
N ILE A 635 -0.20 7.29 2.54
CA ILE A 635 -0.47 8.70 2.86
C ILE A 635 -1.83 8.85 3.56
N LEU A 636 -2.82 8.02 3.22
CA LEU A 636 -4.10 8.03 3.93
C LEU A 636 -3.97 7.46 5.34
N PHE A 637 -3.14 6.44 5.55
CA PHE A 637 -2.85 5.91 6.89
C PHE A 637 -2.12 6.92 7.76
N LEU A 638 -1.20 7.70 7.16
CA LEU A 638 -0.53 8.82 7.79
C LEU A 638 -1.53 9.87 8.27
N TYR A 639 -2.38 10.40 7.39
CA TYR A 639 -3.33 11.44 7.79
C TYR A 639 -4.39 10.92 8.74
N PHE A 640 -4.89 9.69 8.55
CA PHE A 640 -5.81 9.09 9.49
C PHE A 640 -5.20 9.02 10.90
N SER A 641 -3.93 8.59 11.02
CA SER A 641 -3.23 8.52 12.31
C SER A 641 -2.95 9.89 12.92
N ILE A 642 -2.62 10.90 12.10
CA ILE A 642 -2.53 12.30 12.55
C ILE A 642 -3.89 12.78 13.08
N GLY A 643 -4.99 12.47 12.38
CA GLY A 643 -6.35 12.81 12.79
C GLY A 643 -6.73 12.17 14.13
N LEU A 644 -6.42 10.89 14.32
CA LEU A 644 -6.62 10.18 15.59
C LEU A 644 -5.79 10.81 16.72
N ALA A 645 -4.51 11.10 16.47
CA ALA A 645 -3.65 11.72 17.48
C ALA A 645 -4.13 13.12 17.86
N GLU A 646 -4.53 13.95 16.89
CA GLU A 646 -5.12 15.27 17.16
C GLU A 646 -6.42 15.15 17.95
N TRP A 647 -7.29 14.21 17.59
CA TRP A 647 -8.52 13.92 18.33
C TRP A 647 -8.24 13.54 19.79
N MET A 648 -7.28 12.64 20.04
CA MET A 648 -6.86 12.29 21.40
C MET A 648 -6.32 13.50 22.17
N MET A 649 -5.47 14.33 21.56
CA MET A 649 -4.96 15.55 22.18
C MET A 649 -6.08 16.57 22.48
N MET A 650 -7.13 16.62 21.65
CA MET A 650 -8.33 17.39 21.97
C MET A 650 -9.04 16.84 23.21
N MET A 651 -9.17 15.51 23.34
CA MET A 651 -9.75 14.90 24.56
C MET A 651 -8.91 15.19 25.80
N VAL A 652 -7.57 15.21 25.69
CA VAL A 652 -6.68 15.63 26.80
C VAL A 652 -6.98 17.09 27.20
N ARG A 653 -7.09 18.02 26.25
CA ARG A 653 -7.47 19.41 26.54
C ARG A 653 -8.83 19.53 27.22
N LEU A 654 -9.83 18.82 26.71
CA LEU A 654 -11.20 18.85 27.26
C LEU A 654 -11.31 18.23 28.66
N SER A 655 -10.38 17.35 29.01
CA SER A 655 -10.30 16.78 30.36
C SER A 655 -9.76 17.76 31.41
N GLY A 656 -9.16 18.88 30.99
CA GLY A 656 -8.57 19.89 31.89
C GLY A 656 -7.08 19.72 32.18
N HIS A 657 -6.34 18.91 31.40
CA HIS A 657 -4.88 18.87 31.49
C HIS A 657 -4.27 20.09 30.77
N GLU A 658 -3.58 20.97 31.50
CA GLU A 658 -3.02 22.24 30.97
C GLU A 658 -1.63 22.11 30.31
N GLN A 659 -0.93 20.98 30.43
CA GLN A 659 0.49 20.81 30.03
C GLN A 659 0.79 20.84 28.51
N ILE A 660 -0.19 21.08 27.65
CA ILE A 660 -0.05 20.91 26.19
C ILE A 660 0.80 22.01 25.50
N LEU A 661 0.98 23.17 26.15
CA LEU A 661 1.67 24.33 25.55
C LEU A 661 3.21 24.28 25.62
N GLU A 662 3.80 23.68 26.67
CA GLU A 662 5.27 23.56 26.79
C GLU A 662 5.86 22.47 25.88
N ILE A 663 5.07 21.42 25.60
CA ILE A 663 5.46 20.28 24.74
C ILE A 663 5.78 20.73 23.30
N ARG A 664 5.12 21.79 22.83
CA ARG A 664 5.32 22.32 21.46
C ARG A 664 6.56 23.22 21.33
N LYS A 665 7.02 23.83 22.42
CA LYS A 665 8.21 24.71 22.42
C LYS A 665 9.51 23.93 22.64
N ASP A 666 9.54 22.99 23.59
CA ASP A 666 10.79 22.27 23.94
C ASP A 666 11.25 21.27 22.87
N ALA A 667 10.31 20.64 22.14
CA ALA A 667 10.65 19.72 21.06
C ALA A 667 11.30 20.43 19.85
N ASP A 668 11.06 21.74 19.71
CA ASP A 668 11.70 22.60 18.71
C ASP A 668 13.07 23.15 19.18
N GLU A 669 13.33 23.19 20.50
CA GLU A 669 14.58 23.73 21.06
C GLU A 669 15.66 22.67 21.36
N ALA A 670 15.31 21.39 21.45
CA ALA A 670 16.21 20.34 21.93
C ALA A 670 16.97 19.55 20.83
N VAL A 671 17.46 20.19 19.77
CA VAL A 671 18.67 19.73 19.07
C VAL A 671 19.41 20.96 18.55
N LYS A 672 20.36 21.50 19.33
CA LYS A 672 21.47 22.27 18.75
C LYS A 672 22.24 21.32 17.85
N GLU A 673 21.91 21.31 16.56
CA GLU A 673 22.67 20.57 15.56
C GLU A 673 24.11 21.12 15.61
N LYS A 674 25.08 20.26 15.89
CA LYS A 674 26.51 20.60 15.75
C LYS A 674 26.70 21.18 14.35
N SER A 675 27.49 22.25 14.21
CA SER A 675 27.79 22.85 12.91
C SER A 675 28.39 21.79 11.98
N VAL A 676 27.57 21.23 11.09
CA VAL A 676 28.03 20.22 10.15
C VAL A 676 28.44 20.91 8.85
N ASN A 677 29.55 20.46 8.26
CA ASN A 677 29.99 20.94 6.96
C ASN A 677 29.00 20.49 5.87
N LEU A 678 28.05 21.37 5.55
CA LEU A 678 26.98 21.14 4.57
C LEU A 678 27.53 20.87 3.17
N THR A 679 28.62 21.53 2.79
CA THR A 679 29.25 21.33 1.48
C THR A 679 29.74 19.89 1.31
N ARG A 680 30.45 19.36 2.32
CA ARG A 680 30.90 17.95 2.32
C ARG A 680 29.73 16.99 2.29
N LYS A 681 28.68 17.24 3.07
CA LYS A 681 27.45 16.41 3.07
C LYS A 681 26.77 16.40 1.70
N SER A 682 26.54 17.57 1.10
CA SER A 682 25.93 17.69 -0.22
C SER A 682 26.77 16.99 -1.28
N ALA A 683 28.10 17.14 -1.26
CA ALA A 683 28.99 16.45 -2.20
C ALA A 683 28.92 14.92 -2.08
N VAL A 684 28.89 14.38 -0.85
CA VAL A 684 28.72 12.93 -0.62
C VAL A 684 27.39 12.43 -1.17
N TRP A 685 26.29 13.15 -0.96
CA TRP A 685 24.98 12.73 -1.46
C TRP A 685 24.86 12.87 -2.99
N LEU A 686 25.44 13.90 -3.60
CA LEU A 686 25.55 13.97 -5.06
C LEU A 686 26.33 12.78 -5.62
N LEU A 687 27.44 12.41 -4.97
CA LEU A 687 28.21 11.23 -5.35
C LEU A 687 27.38 9.96 -5.22
N ILE A 688 26.60 9.80 -4.15
CA ILE A 688 25.69 8.65 -3.98
C ILE A 688 24.67 8.60 -5.12
N PHE A 689 24.01 9.71 -5.45
CA PHE A 689 23.04 9.76 -6.55
C PHE A 689 23.68 9.46 -7.90
N LEU A 690 24.88 9.97 -8.14
CA LEU A 690 25.66 9.65 -9.34
C LEU A 690 26.05 8.18 -9.39
N ILE A 691 26.47 7.58 -8.26
CA ILE A 691 26.77 6.15 -8.16
C ILE A 691 25.53 5.32 -8.46
N ILE A 692 24.35 5.71 -7.96
CA ILE A 692 23.09 5.01 -8.27
C ILE A 692 22.81 5.07 -9.77
N GLY A 693 22.91 6.25 -10.40
CA GLY A 693 22.72 6.37 -11.85
C GLY A 693 23.73 5.55 -12.64
N LEU A 694 25.03 5.67 -12.31
CA LEU A 694 26.12 4.94 -12.96
C LEU A 694 26.05 3.43 -12.73
N SER A 695 25.47 2.97 -11.62
CA SER A 695 25.38 1.55 -11.32
C SER A 695 24.62 0.76 -12.39
N LEU A 696 23.68 1.40 -13.10
CA LEU A 696 22.94 0.77 -14.20
C LEU A 696 23.88 0.37 -15.35
N PRO A 697 24.53 1.31 -16.09
CA PRO A 697 25.45 0.93 -17.16
C PRO A 697 26.71 0.22 -16.67
N LEU A 698 27.16 0.47 -15.44
CA LEU A 698 28.36 -0.18 -14.90
C LEU A 698 28.10 -1.63 -14.49
N SER A 699 26.86 -1.99 -14.11
CA SER A 699 26.52 -3.38 -13.77
C SER A 699 26.77 -4.35 -14.94
N GLU A 700 26.49 -3.92 -16.17
CA GLU A 700 26.73 -4.69 -17.40
C GLU A 700 28.22 -4.96 -17.66
N LYS A 701 29.12 -4.13 -17.08
CA LYS A 701 30.57 -4.28 -17.21
C LYS A 701 31.23 -4.97 -16.02
N TRP A 702 30.70 -4.73 -14.82
CA TRP A 702 31.28 -5.21 -13.57
C TRP A 702 30.85 -6.61 -13.21
N ILE A 703 29.68 -7.06 -13.68
CA ILE A 703 29.24 -8.43 -13.48
C ILE A 703 29.77 -9.25 -14.67
N PRO A 704 30.80 -10.10 -14.46
CA PRO A 704 31.40 -10.84 -15.56
C PRO A 704 30.43 -11.89 -16.08
N MET A 705 30.39 -12.05 -17.40
CA MET A 705 29.61 -13.09 -18.05
C MET A 705 30.13 -14.47 -17.64
N ARG A 706 29.27 -15.27 -17.00
CA ARG A 706 29.61 -16.64 -16.55
C ARG A 706 29.24 -17.70 -17.57
N PHE A 707 28.41 -17.34 -18.53
CA PHE A 707 27.90 -18.23 -19.56
C PHE A 707 28.72 -18.10 -20.84
N ILE A 708 29.17 -19.24 -21.39
CA ILE A 708 29.88 -19.29 -22.67
C ILE A 708 28.87 -19.72 -23.75
N PRO A 709 28.52 -18.84 -24.69
CA PRO A 709 27.64 -19.17 -25.82
C PRO A 709 28.27 -20.23 -26.72
N ALA A 710 27.44 -20.95 -27.45
CA ALA A 710 27.90 -21.92 -28.45
C ALA A 710 27.39 -21.54 -29.84
N THR A 711 28.14 -21.91 -30.87
CA THR A 711 27.68 -21.73 -32.26
C THR A 711 26.60 -22.76 -32.60
N LYS A 712 25.86 -22.54 -33.69
CA LYS A 712 24.83 -23.48 -34.14
C LYS A 712 25.44 -24.86 -34.42
N GLU A 713 26.62 -24.90 -35.03
CA GLU A 713 27.36 -26.12 -35.37
C GLU A 713 27.75 -26.90 -34.10
N GLU A 714 28.21 -26.20 -33.07
CA GLU A 714 28.53 -26.80 -31.77
C GLU A 714 27.28 -27.40 -31.12
N VAL A 715 26.13 -26.72 -31.21
CA VAL A 715 24.86 -27.22 -30.69
C VAL A 715 24.40 -28.47 -31.45
N PHE A 716 24.46 -28.48 -32.78
CA PHE A 716 24.16 -29.66 -33.59
C PHE A 716 25.07 -30.84 -33.25
N ALA A 717 26.37 -30.59 -33.11
CA ALA A 717 27.35 -31.61 -32.74
C ALA A 717 27.07 -32.16 -31.34
N LYS A 718 26.81 -31.30 -30.36
CA LYS A 718 26.50 -31.67 -28.97
C LYS A 718 25.19 -32.45 -28.85
N LEU A 719 24.20 -32.15 -29.69
CA LEU A 719 22.93 -32.86 -29.73
C LEU A 719 22.94 -34.13 -30.58
N HIS A 720 24.02 -34.41 -31.31
CA HIS A 720 24.14 -35.51 -32.28
C HIS A 720 23.01 -35.48 -33.33
N VAL A 721 22.87 -34.33 -34.00
CA VAL A 721 21.84 -34.08 -35.04
C VAL A 721 22.49 -33.47 -36.28
N ALA A 722 22.06 -33.89 -37.48
CA ALA A 722 22.50 -33.23 -38.71
C ALA A 722 21.68 -31.97 -38.98
N ALA A 723 22.33 -30.88 -39.40
CA ALA A 723 21.64 -29.62 -39.70
C ALA A 723 20.56 -29.78 -40.78
N SER A 724 20.74 -30.71 -41.72
CA SER A 724 19.79 -31.05 -42.78
C SER A 724 18.45 -31.59 -42.27
N ASP A 725 18.41 -32.13 -41.05
CA ASP A 725 17.19 -32.74 -40.50
C ASP A 725 16.19 -31.67 -40.00
N PHE A 726 16.63 -30.42 -39.90
CA PHE A 726 15.89 -29.30 -39.31
C PHE A 726 15.98 -28.07 -40.22
N ASP A 727 15.39 -28.17 -41.42
CA ASP A 727 15.26 -27.06 -42.37
C ASP A 727 13.82 -26.50 -42.35
N LYS A 728 13.49 -25.80 -41.26
CA LYS A 728 12.20 -25.13 -41.09
C LYS A 728 12.41 -23.63 -40.90
N GLU A 729 11.51 -22.84 -41.44
CA GLU A 729 11.42 -21.41 -41.13
C GLU A 729 11.21 -21.23 -39.61
N GLY A 730 11.90 -20.25 -39.00
CA GLY A 730 11.84 -20.03 -37.54
C GLY A 730 12.64 -21.03 -36.70
N LEU A 731 13.65 -21.71 -37.26
CA LEU A 731 14.50 -22.65 -36.53
C LEU A 731 15.27 -21.97 -35.38
N ILE A 732 15.15 -22.52 -34.18
CA ILE A 732 15.90 -22.13 -32.99
C ILE A 732 16.95 -23.20 -32.70
N VAL A 733 18.22 -22.79 -32.66
CA VAL A 733 19.36 -23.62 -32.27
C VAL A 733 20.20 -22.81 -31.31
N ASN A 734 20.24 -23.18 -30.04
CA ASN A 734 20.95 -22.40 -29.04
C ASN A 734 21.39 -23.22 -27.82
N LYS A 735 22.46 -22.74 -27.18
CA LYS A 735 22.82 -23.08 -25.80
C LYS A 735 22.29 -21.97 -24.89
N ALA A 736 21.66 -22.32 -23.77
CA ALA A 736 21.09 -21.34 -22.85
C ALA A 736 21.11 -21.83 -21.40
N ILE A 737 20.83 -20.94 -20.46
CA ILE A 737 20.47 -21.30 -19.08
C ILE A 737 18.95 -21.39 -19.01
N ALA A 738 18.41 -22.53 -18.63
CA ALA A 738 16.98 -22.70 -18.39
C ALA A 738 16.61 -22.22 -16.99
N ILE A 739 15.61 -21.36 -16.88
CA ILE A 739 15.09 -20.86 -15.61
C ILE A 739 13.58 -21.06 -15.50
N TYR A 740 13.11 -21.17 -14.26
CA TYR A 740 11.70 -21.33 -13.89
C TYR A 740 10.98 -22.52 -14.56
N PRO A 741 11.57 -23.73 -14.57
CA PRO A 741 10.93 -24.90 -15.17
C PRO A 741 9.65 -25.30 -14.44
N ARG A 742 8.56 -25.47 -15.19
CA ARG A 742 7.25 -25.90 -14.67
C ARG A 742 6.65 -26.94 -15.61
N TYR A 743 6.33 -28.12 -15.08
CA TYR A 743 5.62 -29.16 -15.81
C TYR A 743 4.10 -29.01 -15.65
N TYR A 744 3.37 -29.21 -16.74
CA TYR A 744 1.92 -29.28 -16.80
C TYR A 744 1.52 -30.60 -17.46
N ALA A 745 0.68 -31.38 -16.78
CA ALA A 745 0.07 -32.55 -17.42
C ALA A 745 -0.96 -32.12 -18.48
N ALA A 746 -1.39 -33.07 -19.32
CA ALA A 746 -2.48 -32.81 -20.26
C ALA A 746 -3.76 -32.39 -19.51
N GLY A 747 -4.38 -31.29 -19.93
CA GLY A 747 -5.52 -30.69 -19.25
C GLY A 747 -5.16 -29.73 -18.12
N GLU A 748 -3.87 -29.55 -17.81
CA GLU A 748 -3.39 -28.59 -16.82
C GLU A 748 -2.85 -27.30 -17.44
N GLY A 749 -2.89 -26.24 -16.65
CA GLY A 749 -2.35 -24.91 -16.93
C GLY A 749 -2.40 -24.04 -15.67
N GLU A 750 -2.02 -22.78 -15.80
CA GLU A 750 -2.32 -21.76 -14.79
C GLU A 750 -3.62 -21.02 -15.16
N PRO A 751 -4.60 -20.93 -14.24
CA PRO A 751 -5.84 -20.20 -14.48
C PRO A 751 -5.63 -18.68 -14.51
N GLU A 752 -6.58 -17.95 -15.13
CA GLU A 752 -6.55 -16.49 -15.40
C GLU A 752 -5.45 -16.03 -16.37
N SER A 753 -5.84 -15.18 -17.35
CA SER A 753 -5.01 -14.64 -18.45
C SER A 753 -3.65 -15.32 -18.62
N ALA A 754 -3.67 -16.61 -18.98
CA ALA A 754 -2.47 -17.41 -18.99
C ALA A 754 -1.45 -16.73 -19.89
N LYS A 755 -0.35 -16.24 -19.32
CA LYS A 755 0.75 -15.67 -20.10
C LYS A 755 1.22 -16.76 -21.07
N GLN A 756 1.76 -16.35 -22.20
CA GLN A 756 2.06 -17.24 -23.35
C GLN A 756 2.76 -18.53 -22.89
N GLY A 757 2.19 -19.68 -23.27
CA GLY A 757 2.68 -21.03 -22.92
C GLY A 757 2.17 -21.64 -21.62
N TYR A 758 1.53 -20.88 -20.73
CA TYR A 758 1.08 -21.35 -19.41
C TYR A 758 -0.40 -21.76 -19.35
N GLY A 759 -1.15 -21.61 -20.45
CA GLY A 759 -2.58 -21.92 -20.51
C GLY A 759 -2.90 -23.42 -20.45
N VAL A 760 -4.17 -23.79 -20.33
CA VAL A 760 -4.55 -25.21 -20.40
C VAL A 760 -4.28 -25.74 -21.81
N ALA A 761 -3.59 -26.88 -21.93
CA ALA A 761 -3.33 -27.55 -23.20
C ALA A 761 -3.75 -29.02 -23.17
N ALA A 762 -4.09 -29.58 -24.34
CA ALA A 762 -4.52 -30.98 -24.48
C ALA A 762 -3.36 -32.00 -24.36
N TYR A 763 -2.12 -31.54 -24.17
CA TYR A 763 -0.92 -32.35 -24.08
C TYR A 763 -0.07 -31.91 -22.89
N GLY A 764 0.72 -32.86 -22.36
CA GLY A 764 1.69 -32.58 -21.32
C GLY A 764 2.89 -31.79 -21.86
N ARG A 765 3.42 -30.85 -21.07
CA ARG A 765 4.56 -30.02 -21.48
C ARG A 765 5.34 -29.49 -20.29
N LEU A 766 6.65 -29.39 -20.47
CA LEU A 766 7.53 -28.61 -19.62
C LEU A 766 7.67 -27.21 -20.20
N VAL A 767 7.37 -26.19 -19.41
CA VAL A 767 7.53 -24.78 -19.78
C VAL A 767 8.69 -24.19 -18.98
N PHE A 768 9.62 -23.52 -19.64
CA PHE A 768 10.73 -22.83 -18.99
C PHE A 768 11.13 -21.59 -19.79
N LEU A 769 11.85 -20.66 -19.16
CA LEU A 769 12.42 -19.50 -19.84
C LEU A 769 13.91 -19.71 -20.08
N THR A 770 14.47 -19.08 -21.10
CA THR A 770 15.90 -19.20 -21.43
C THR A 770 16.66 -17.89 -21.26
N LEU A 771 17.85 -17.97 -20.66
CA LEU A 771 18.84 -16.91 -20.66
C LEU A 771 19.99 -17.26 -21.61
N ALA A 772 20.15 -16.46 -22.66
CA ALA A 772 21.32 -16.47 -23.52
C ALA A 772 21.62 -15.01 -23.95
N PRO A 773 22.87 -14.67 -24.32
CA PRO A 773 23.13 -13.36 -24.90
C PRO A 773 22.29 -13.17 -26.16
N ASN A 774 21.48 -12.11 -26.17
CA ASN A 774 20.59 -11.72 -27.27
C ASN A 774 19.52 -12.77 -27.66
N GLY A 775 19.28 -13.78 -26.81
CA GLY A 775 18.34 -14.88 -27.08
C GLY A 775 17.41 -15.13 -25.91
N PHE A 776 16.12 -14.89 -26.11
CA PHE A 776 15.09 -14.97 -25.07
C PHE A 776 13.82 -15.62 -25.61
N GLY A 777 13.23 -16.50 -24.82
CA GLY A 777 11.98 -17.14 -25.20
C GLY A 777 11.33 -17.86 -24.05
N THR A 778 10.00 -17.98 -24.13
CA THR A 778 9.27 -18.99 -23.37
C THR A 778 9.28 -20.27 -24.20
N ILE A 779 9.90 -21.31 -23.66
CA ILE A 779 10.09 -22.58 -24.35
C ILE A 779 9.09 -23.60 -23.82
N GLU A 780 8.45 -24.32 -24.74
CA GLU A 780 7.59 -25.46 -24.47
C GLU A 780 8.25 -26.74 -25.00
N LEU A 781 8.50 -27.68 -24.09
CA LEU A 781 8.93 -29.03 -24.44
C LEU A 781 7.76 -29.98 -24.21
N LYS A 782 7.13 -30.46 -25.29
CA LYS A 782 6.00 -31.40 -25.22
C LYS A 782 6.47 -32.75 -24.68
N THR A 783 5.91 -33.20 -23.55
CA THR A 783 6.29 -34.44 -22.86
C THR A 783 5.14 -34.98 -22.01
N ASP A 784 4.93 -36.30 -22.03
CA ASP A 784 3.85 -36.97 -21.27
C ASP A 784 4.19 -37.15 -19.79
N SER A 785 5.48 -37.10 -19.44
CA SER A 785 5.95 -37.35 -18.08
C SER A 785 6.81 -36.20 -17.58
N VAL A 786 6.80 -36.02 -16.27
CA VAL A 786 7.68 -35.10 -15.55
C VAL A 786 9.15 -35.47 -15.86
N PRO A 787 9.99 -34.50 -16.28
CA PRO A 787 11.43 -34.72 -16.41
C PRO A 787 12.08 -35.12 -15.07
N GLU A 788 12.84 -36.22 -15.05
CA GLU A 788 13.52 -36.67 -13.82
C GLU A 788 14.58 -35.68 -13.32
N TYR A 789 15.23 -34.95 -14.23
CA TYR A 789 16.28 -33.98 -13.92
C TYR A 789 16.19 -32.74 -14.82
N PHE A 790 15.71 -31.65 -14.26
CA PHE A 790 15.68 -30.33 -14.92
C PHE A 790 15.62 -29.21 -13.84
N PRO A 791 16.72 -28.95 -13.14
CA PRO A 791 16.75 -27.93 -12.07
C PRO A 791 16.74 -26.50 -12.61
N ASP A 792 16.37 -25.52 -11.76
CA ASP A 792 16.53 -24.09 -12.10
C ASP A 792 17.99 -23.74 -12.34
N GLY A 793 18.26 -22.95 -13.38
CA GLY A 793 19.61 -22.52 -13.72
C GLY A 793 20.45 -23.58 -14.43
N ALA A 794 19.85 -24.67 -14.91
CA ALA A 794 20.57 -25.69 -15.67
C ALA A 794 21.05 -25.13 -17.03
N THR A 795 22.27 -25.49 -17.43
CA THR A 795 22.72 -25.24 -18.81
C THR A 795 22.08 -26.26 -19.73
N ILE A 796 21.45 -25.76 -20.80
CA ILE A 796 20.76 -26.56 -21.80
C ILE A 796 21.29 -26.29 -23.20
N TRP A 797 21.17 -27.30 -24.05
CA TRP A 797 21.41 -27.24 -25.48
C TRP A 797 20.13 -27.66 -26.18
N MET A 798 19.61 -26.84 -27.09
CA MET A 798 18.29 -27.11 -27.65
C MET A 798 18.19 -26.80 -29.13
N ILE A 799 17.31 -27.57 -29.78
CA ILE A 799 16.81 -27.32 -31.12
C ILE A 799 15.28 -27.33 -31.10
N GLY A 800 14.68 -26.41 -31.84
CA GLY A 800 13.24 -26.23 -31.89
C GLY A 800 12.83 -25.24 -32.97
N HIS A 801 11.60 -24.77 -32.91
CA HIS A 801 11.08 -23.77 -33.84
C HIS A 801 10.21 -22.75 -33.11
N GLU A 802 10.16 -21.54 -33.65
CA GLU A 802 9.21 -20.52 -33.23
C GLU A 802 7.77 -20.98 -33.46
N ASN A 803 6.88 -20.68 -32.51
CA ASN A 803 5.46 -21.01 -32.59
C ASN A 803 4.61 -19.84 -32.09
N GLY A 804 4.60 -18.77 -32.89
CA GLY A 804 3.98 -17.51 -32.52
C GLY A 804 4.72 -16.87 -31.35
N ALA A 805 4.12 -16.89 -30.17
CA ALA A 805 4.66 -16.17 -29.02
C ALA A 805 5.41 -17.05 -28.00
N THR A 806 5.43 -18.36 -28.21
CA THR A 806 6.33 -19.29 -27.55
C THR A 806 7.16 -20.01 -28.59
N SER A 807 8.16 -20.77 -28.14
CA SER A 807 8.95 -21.64 -29.00
C SER A 807 8.77 -23.07 -28.56
N VAL A 808 8.67 -23.99 -29.51
CA VAL A 808 8.54 -25.42 -29.23
C VAL A 808 9.90 -26.09 -29.39
N ALA A 809 10.39 -26.70 -28.31
CA ALA A 809 11.62 -27.47 -28.34
C ALA A 809 11.35 -28.89 -28.87
N GLU A 810 12.10 -29.30 -29.88
CA GLU A 810 12.06 -30.65 -30.44
C GLU A 810 13.09 -31.58 -29.77
N ARG A 811 14.24 -31.03 -29.34
CA ARG A 811 15.22 -31.76 -28.51
C ARG A 811 15.90 -30.80 -27.54
N VAL A 812 16.02 -31.22 -26.29
CA VAL A 812 16.71 -30.46 -25.22
C VAL A 812 17.67 -31.40 -24.49
N LEU A 813 18.95 -31.07 -24.48
CA LEU A 813 19.96 -31.71 -23.65
C LEU A 813 20.21 -30.82 -22.43
N VAL A 814 20.12 -31.39 -21.23
CA VAL A 814 20.41 -30.73 -19.96
C VAL A 814 21.76 -31.21 -19.44
N GLU A 815 22.70 -30.29 -19.23
CA GLU A 815 24.01 -30.62 -18.70
C GLU A 815 23.94 -31.11 -17.25
N ARG A 816 24.64 -32.20 -16.97
CA ARG A 816 24.76 -32.77 -15.63
C ARG A 816 26.17 -33.32 -15.49
N ASN A 817 26.86 -32.96 -14.41
CA ASN A 817 28.31 -33.17 -14.18
C ASN A 817 28.89 -34.52 -14.63
N ASN A 818 28.11 -35.62 -14.59
CA ASN A 818 28.57 -36.97 -14.95
C ASN A 818 27.76 -37.66 -16.07
N SER A 819 26.63 -37.09 -16.53
CA SER A 819 25.76 -37.73 -17.53
C SER A 819 24.69 -36.77 -18.06
N ASP A 820 24.92 -36.15 -19.21
CA ASP A 820 23.95 -35.28 -19.86
C ASP A 820 22.62 -36.02 -20.10
N VAL A 821 21.50 -35.34 -19.87
CA VAL A 821 20.15 -35.92 -20.04
C VAL A 821 19.48 -35.32 -21.26
N VAL A 822 19.03 -36.14 -22.19
CA VAL A 822 18.37 -35.68 -23.43
C VAL A 822 16.88 -35.95 -23.36
N TYR A 823 16.09 -34.91 -23.61
CA TYR A 823 14.64 -34.97 -23.74
C TYR A 823 14.24 -34.73 -25.18
N TYR A 824 13.26 -35.51 -25.65
CA TYR A 824 12.71 -35.44 -26.99
C TYR A 824 11.31 -34.86 -26.92
N GLY A 825 11.10 -33.75 -27.63
CA GLY A 825 9.78 -33.15 -27.78
C GLY A 825 8.89 -34.05 -28.64
N LYS A 826 7.67 -34.29 -28.18
CA LYS A 826 6.66 -34.93 -29.03
C LYS A 826 6.25 -34.01 -30.18
N LYS A 827 5.92 -34.63 -31.32
CA LYS A 827 5.33 -33.93 -32.47
C LYS A 827 3.90 -33.51 -32.14
#